data_AF-K2STK8-F1
#
_entry.id   AF-K2STK8-F1
#
_cell.length_a   1.000
_cell.length_b   1.000
_cell.length_c   1.000
_cell.angle_alpha   90.00
_cell.angle_beta   90.00
_cell.angle_gamma   90.00
#
_symmetry.space_group_name_H-M   'P 1'
#
loop_
_entity.id
_entity.type
_entity.pdbx_description
1 polymer ?
#
loop_
_entity_poly.entity_id
_entity_poly.type
_entity_poly.pdbx_seq_one_letter_code
_entity_poly.pdbx_strand_id
1 'polypeptide(L)'
;MGIHRLLHHMQDFGSPVELGTSWQSNTSSSPTGDFAKKYLVVDGPSLAYHAYHRAVAGRYHARNALEAVPSHGEIAAIAADFLTTLEAHNIHVVAIFFDGGLPATKRATRLQRLHSSCVQLQAFKTLHPDEVRCVRSKIETNAFHGPTSVPEKLLALPATPFLVPAVIDHLCKSAFSDRTFVIPGEADIFCADVVNRVSHKKECWLLSSDTDLLVFDLGPSGSVLRFQDVSLATFPRRTVLKGIEYHPKRIADRLGLRLLAPFAFSLTKDPHQKLNELIQAAKALDLSSPDYKLWLEEYTPLHGISGSNQLLFNQYRINCSVFKSSDVLRALVPEELGESAFQTVIRPQSHEMKQEAGAYLRYLKDEQLRTMDPRVSEFVNQVCSAIVTHKFNTNIQPMKIESEDCSIFLPFLIEDPTRASAWRPSVDLRYLGYCILSLPMPSLVSIEEWERRGQRIAPCAVPRLNYKKQEIIAACDELSAHITAFMVNSGDLHLTAPLHFWKLYGAMYLCDKLIQNEECPASKSQVLNLYRGRQGQLNWPYIHRAAQLQGVWYSLRMLRQFLSIFLSFPVDAVYRADVHADADIQKAVAGLYERLDGLPSTTKFFDPVSADDVDAIPESYLIAAIETFPGLAPDPKEEYHAAYEKRKNRKRKKAKQGQSAGEEKVDPQERMLKNRFAALNRLADDI
;
A
#
# COMPACT_ATOMS: atom_id res chain seq x y z
N MET A 1 8.28 8.77 14.97
CA MET A 1 8.17 9.78 13.90
C MET A 1 7.48 10.98 14.51
N GLY A 2 7.70 12.15 13.93
CA GLY A 2 7.11 13.40 14.36
C GLY A 2 8.07 14.37 15.08
N ILE A 3 7.57 15.51 15.54
CA ILE A 3 8.30 16.55 16.25
C ILE A 3 8.97 15.95 17.49
N HIS A 4 10.29 15.97 17.47
CA HIS A 4 11.11 15.36 18.50
C HIS A 4 10.77 15.93 19.89
N ARG A 5 10.50 15.04 20.85
CA ARG A 5 10.13 15.34 22.26
C ARG A 5 8.80 16.08 22.46
N LEU A 6 7.96 16.26 21.45
CA LEU A 6 6.64 16.89 21.64
C LEU A 6 5.81 16.16 22.69
N LEU A 7 5.64 14.84 22.52
CA LEU A 7 4.91 14.01 23.48
C LEU A 7 5.51 14.07 24.89
N HIS A 8 6.85 14.07 25.01
CA HIS A 8 7.51 14.17 26.32
C HIS A 8 7.07 15.43 27.08
N HIS A 9 6.87 16.55 26.38
CA HIS A 9 6.33 17.78 26.99
C HIS A 9 4.81 17.75 27.19
N MET A 10 4.08 17.02 26.36
CA MET A 10 2.61 16.96 26.39
C MET A 10 2.07 15.87 27.33
N GLN A 11 2.89 14.91 27.76
CA GLN A 11 2.43 13.70 28.47
C GLN A 11 1.63 14.01 29.74
N ASP A 12 2.05 15.01 30.52
CA ASP A 12 1.42 15.41 31.79
C ASP A 12 0.08 16.14 31.58
N PHE A 13 -0.24 16.51 30.35
CA PHE A 13 -1.52 17.12 29.98
C PHE A 13 -2.55 16.08 29.52
N GLY A 14 -2.15 14.82 29.33
CA GLY A 14 -3.05 13.73 29.00
C GLY A 14 -4.00 13.45 30.16
N SER A 15 -5.30 13.33 29.86
CA SER A 15 -6.33 13.04 30.86
C SER A 15 -6.83 11.61 30.68
N PRO A 16 -6.82 10.75 31.72
CA PRO A 16 -7.45 9.44 31.66
C PRO A 16 -8.95 9.58 31.44
N VAL A 17 -9.50 8.86 30.47
CA VAL A 17 -10.92 8.92 30.13
C VAL A 17 -11.51 7.53 29.96
N GLU A 18 -12.77 7.38 30.40
CA GLU A 18 -13.62 6.26 29.99
C GLU A 18 -14.20 6.60 28.61
N LEU A 19 -13.74 5.88 27.60
CA LEU A 19 -14.11 6.14 26.22
C LEU A 19 -15.56 5.71 25.96
N GLY A 20 -15.90 4.50 26.40
CA GLY A 20 -17.23 3.92 26.26
C GLY A 20 -17.36 2.58 26.98
N THR A 21 -18.60 2.14 27.20
CA THR A 21 -18.94 0.91 27.92
C THR A 21 -19.90 0.06 27.07
N SER A 22 -19.66 -1.25 27.04
CA SER A 22 -20.55 -2.25 26.42
C SER A 22 -21.07 -3.21 27.50
N TRP A 23 -22.37 -3.52 27.49
CA TRP A 23 -23.04 -4.36 28.50
C TRP A 23 -23.46 -5.70 27.88
N GLN A 24 -23.39 -6.78 28.67
CA GLN A 24 -23.86 -8.10 28.22
C GLN A 24 -25.40 -8.13 28.12
N SER A 25 -25.93 -8.75 27.06
CA SER A 25 -27.35 -8.70 26.65
C SER A 25 -28.37 -9.38 27.59
N ASN A 26 -27.95 -10.03 28.67
CA ASN A 26 -28.81 -10.90 29.50
C ASN A 26 -29.34 -10.29 30.81
N THR A 27 -29.23 -8.98 31.04
CA THR A 27 -29.86 -8.35 32.22
C THR A 27 -30.88 -7.30 31.83
N SER A 28 -32.12 -7.58 32.20
CA SER A 28 -33.30 -6.71 32.15
C SER A 28 -33.13 -5.48 33.06
N SER A 29 -32.33 -4.53 32.59
CA SER A 29 -32.34 -3.09 32.90
C SER A 29 -30.96 -2.55 32.51
N SER A 30 -30.80 -2.21 31.22
CA SER A 30 -29.76 -1.24 30.85
C SER A 30 -29.96 0.00 31.74
N PRO A 31 -28.94 0.50 32.46
CA PRO A 31 -29.00 1.86 32.96
C PRO A 31 -29.01 2.73 31.70
N THR A 32 -30.21 3.13 31.26
CA THR A 32 -30.45 4.10 30.19
C THR A 32 -30.01 5.48 30.66
N GLY A 33 -28.73 5.63 30.98
CA GLY A 33 -28.06 6.89 30.75
C GLY A 33 -27.91 6.99 29.23
N ASP A 34 -28.55 7.97 28.64
CA ASP A 34 -28.36 8.35 27.24
C ASP A 34 -26.90 8.82 27.09
N PHE A 35 -25.96 7.87 27.01
CA PHE A 35 -24.56 8.19 26.80
C PHE A 35 -24.47 8.79 25.40
N ALA A 36 -24.26 10.10 25.34
CA ALA A 36 -24.11 10.82 24.09
C ALA A 36 -23.11 10.07 23.20
N LYS A 37 -23.56 9.66 22.02
CA LYS A 37 -22.76 9.01 20.99
C LYS A 37 -21.52 9.88 20.72
N LYS A 38 -20.32 9.30 20.91
CA LYS A 38 -19.05 10.00 20.68
C LYS A 38 -18.55 9.73 19.27
N TYR A 39 -17.88 10.70 18.67
CA TYR A 39 -17.42 10.63 17.28
C TYR A 39 -15.92 10.39 17.22
N LEU A 40 -15.48 9.61 16.24
CA LEU A 40 -14.09 9.25 16.06
C LEU A 40 -13.70 9.30 14.59
N VAL A 41 -12.58 9.96 14.29
CA VAL A 41 -11.89 9.92 13.00
C VAL A 41 -10.57 9.17 13.19
N VAL A 42 -10.26 8.28 12.26
CA VAL A 42 -9.15 7.33 12.38
C VAL A 42 -8.10 7.60 11.31
N ASP A 43 -6.85 7.75 11.74
CA ASP A 43 -5.67 7.67 10.88
C ASP A 43 -5.40 6.20 10.50
N GLY A 44 -5.67 5.88 9.23
CA GLY A 44 -5.59 4.54 8.65
C GLY A 44 -4.17 3.95 8.62
N PRO A 45 -3.13 4.67 8.17
CA PRO A 45 -1.75 4.23 8.28
C PRO A 45 -1.39 3.84 9.72
N SER A 46 -1.69 4.69 10.70
CA SER A 46 -1.43 4.37 12.11
C SER A 46 -2.22 3.15 12.59
N LEU A 47 -3.49 2.99 12.17
CA LEU A 47 -4.30 1.80 12.48
C LEU A 47 -3.61 0.52 11.98
N ALA A 48 -3.13 0.53 10.73
CA ALA A 48 -2.52 -0.65 10.12
C ALA A 48 -1.19 -1.04 10.80
N TYR A 49 -0.36 -0.05 11.13
CA TYR A 49 0.87 -0.29 11.90
C TYR A 49 0.59 -0.72 13.35
N HIS A 50 -0.45 -0.17 13.99
CA HIS A 50 -0.88 -0.63 15.30
C HIS A 50 -1.30 -2.10 15.26
N ALA A 51 -2.14 -2.49 14.31
CA ALA A 51 -2.56 -3.87 14.13
C ALA A 51 -1.37 -4.81 13.86
N TYR A 52 -0.40 -4.38 13.03
CA TYR A 52 0.86 -5.11 12.83
C TYR A 52 1.61 -5.32 14.15
N HIS A 53 1.85 -4.27 14.94
CA HIS A 53 2.59 -4.38 16.19
C HIS A 53 1.86 -5.25 17.22
N ARG A 54 0.52 -5.19 17.29
CA ARG A 54 -0.29 -6.08 18.14
C ARG A 54 -0.14 -7.54 17.72
N ALA A 55 -0.17 -7.82 16.42
CA ALA A 55 0.02 -9.17 15.89
C ALA A 55 1.44 -9.72 16.17
N VAL A 56 2.47 -8.86 16.13
CA VAL A 56 3.84 -9.24 16.49
C VAL A 56 3.98 -9.44 18.01
N ALA A 57 3.37 -8.58 18.82
CA ALA A 57 3.42 -8.70 20.28
C ALA A 57 2.76 -9.99 20.79
N GLY A 58 1.66 -10.42 20.14
CA GLY A 58 1.02 -11.71 20.39
C GLY A 58 1.94 -12.91 20.11
N ARG A 59 3.03 -12.72 19.37
CA ARG A 59 4.04 -13.75 19.04
C ARG A 59 5.30 -13.63 19.91
N TYR A 60 5.13 -13.30 21.19
CA TYR A 60 6.24 -13.16 22.15
C TYR A 60 7.13 -14.42 22.28
N HIS A 61 6.60 -15.61 21.93
CA HIS A 61 7.34 -16.88 21.86
C HIS A 61 8.21 -17.06 20.61
N ALA A 62 8.09 -16.20 19.60
CA ALA A 62 8.89 -16.28 18.39
C ALA A 62 10.38 -16.07 18.71
N ARG A 63 11.25 -16.79 17.98
CA ARG A 63 12.69 -16.73 18.22
C ARG A 63 13.36 -15.57 17.50
N ASN A 64 12.84 -15.21 16.34
CA ASN A 64 13.37 -14.15 15.50
C ASN A 64 12.26 -13.36 14.82
N ALA A 65 12.60 -12.20 14.25
CA ALA A 65 11.64 -11.34 13.56
C ALA A 65 10.95 -12.02 12.37
N LEU A 66 11.63 -12.91 11.63
CA LEU A 66 11.04 -13.60 10.47
C LEU A 66 9.94 -14.60 10.89
N GLU A 67 10.11 -15.28 12.02
CA GLU A 67 9.10 -16.15 12.65
C GLU A 67 7.92 -15.34 13.21
N ALA A 68 8.16 -14.09 13.61
CA ALA A 68 7.15 -13.20 14.19
C ALA A 68 6.32 -12.43 13.17
N VAL A 69 6.65 -12.49 11.87
CA VAL A 69 5.92 -11.76 10.82
C VAL A 69 4.47 -12.26 10.72
N PRO A 70 3.47 -11.41 11.01
CA PRO A 70 2.06 -11.76 10.84
C PRO A 70 1.68 -11.86 9.36
N SER A 71 0.63 -12.60 9.07
CA SER A 71 -0.02 -12.57 7.75
C SER A 71 -0.77 -11.26 7.54
N HIS A 72 -0.96 -10.86 6.28
CA HIS A 72 -1.75 -9.69 5.89
C HIS A 72 -3.21 -9.84 6.32
N GLY A 73 -3.78 -11.04 6.17
CA GLY A 73 -5.11 -11.37 6.65
C GLY A 73 -5.28 -11.15 8.16
N GLU A 74 -4.30 -11.55 8.98
CA GLU A 74 -4.32 -11.31 10.43
C GLU A 74 -4.24 -9.84 10.80
N ILE A 75 -3.34 -9.07 10.15
CA ILE A 75 -3.22 -7.62 10.39
C ILE A 75 -4.57 -6.94 10.09
N ALA A 76 -5.17 -7.28 8.96
CA ALA A 76 -6.45 -6.72 8.54
C ALA A 76 -7.60 -7.09 9.49
N ALA A 77 -7.65 -8.35 9.94
CA ALA A 77 -8.63 -8.80 10.91
C ALA A 77 -8.48 -8.08 12.27
N ILE A 78 -7.25 -7.90 12.75
CA ILE A 78 -6.98 -7.16 14.00
C ILE A 78 -7.41 -5.69 13.88
N ALA A 79 -7.14 -5.04 12.74
CA ALA A 79 -7.59 -3.68 12.50
C ALA A 79 -9.13 -3.55 12.51
N ALA A 80 -9.82 -4.48 11.85
CA ALA A 80 -11.29 -4.51 11.82
C ALA A 80 -11.91 -4.84 13.20
N ASP A 81 -11.33 -5.78 13.94
CA ASP A 81 -11.74 -6.13 15.31
C ASP A 81 -11.59 -4.94 16.26
N PHE A 82 -10.49 -4.19 16.12
CA PHE A 82 -10.26 -2.96 16.89
C PHE A 82 -11.39 -1.94 16.67
N LEU A 83 -11.74 -1.65 15.41
CA LEU A 83 -12.81 -0.70 15.06
C LEU A 83 -14.20 -1.21 15.49
N THR A 84 -14.47 -2.50 15.29
CA THR A 84 -15.73 -3.13 15.69
C THR A 84 -15.92 -3.05 17.21
N THR A 85 -14.84 -3.26 17.97
CA THR A 85 -14.86 -3.11 19.43
C THR A 85 -15.16 -1.67 19.83
N LEU A 86 -14.59 -0.66 19.16
CA LEU A 86 -14.92 0.74 19.41
C LEU A 86 -16.42 1.02 19.20
N GLU A 87 -17.00 0.59 18.07
CA GLU A 87 -18.43 0.77 17.78
C GLU A 87 -19.33 0.05 18.79
N ALA A 88 -18.94 -1.14 19.24
CA ALA A 88 -19.65 -1.89 20.27
C ALA A 88 -19.69 -1.19 21.65
N HIS A 89 -18.84 -0.17 21.86
CA HIS A 89 -18.79 0.66 23.06
C HIS A 89 -19.33 2.08 22.81
N ASN A 90 -20.23 2.26 21.84
CA ASN A 90 -20.92 3.53 21.54
C ASN A 90 -19.97 4.65 21.05
N ILE A 91 -18.84 4.27 20.42
CA ILE A 91 -17.93 5.19 19.73
C ILE A 91 -18.18 5.06 18.23
N HIS A 92 -18.64 6.11 17.59
CA HIS A 92 -18.95 6.09 16.17
C HIS A 92 -17.76 6.45 15.32
N VAL A 93 -17.29 5.50 14.52
CA VAL A 93 -16.25 5.75 13.53
C VAL A 93 -16.87 6.53 12.38
N VAL A 94 -16.49 7.79 12.25
CA VAL A 94 -16.99 8.72 11.24
C VAL A 94 -16.30 8.49 9.90
N ALA A 95 -14.97 8.39 9.93
CA ALA A 95 -14.14 8.21 8.75
C ALA A 95 -12.80 7.58 9.12
N ILE A 96 -12.24 6.83 8.18
CA ILE A 96 -10.93 6.20 8.24
C ILE A 96 -10.16 6.66 7.01
N PHE A 97 -9.16 7.50 7.21
CA PHE A 97 -8.39 8.11 6.12
C PHE A 97 -7.04 7.43 5.94
N PHE A 98 -6.73 7.06 4.70
CA PHE A 98 -5.46 6.49 4.28
C PHE A 98 -4.72 7.43 3.35
N ASP A 99 -3.41 7.53 3.54
CA ASP A 99 -2.53 8.27 2.64
C ASP A 99 -2.73 7.81 1.20
N GLY A 100 -2.81 8.76 0.28
CA GLY A 100 -2.77 8.49 -1.16
C GLY A 100 -1.93 9.50 -1.92
N GLY A 101 -1.20 10.39 -1.25
CA GLY A 101 -0.18 11.25 -1.85
C GLY A 101 0.77 11.77 -0.78
N LEU A 102 2.08 11.61 -0.99
CA LEU A 102 3.07 12.22 -0.11
C LEU A 102 3.57 13.54 -0.72
N PRO A 103 3.58 14.64 0.04
CA PRO A 103 4.16 15.90 -0.43
C PRO A 103 5.63 15.75 -0.80
N ALA A 104 6.08 16.49 -1.83
CA ALA A 104 7.48 16.49 -2.28
C ALA A 104 8.47 16.86 -1.16
N THR A 105 8.06 17.72 -0.23
CA THR A 105 8.84 18.13 0.95
C THR A 105 9.20 16.95 1.87
N LYS A 106 8.36 15.90 1.93
CA LYS A 106 8.60 14.70 2.75
C LYS A 106 9.40 13.60 2.03
N ARG A 107 9.89 13.85 0.81
CA ARG A 107 10.74 12.91 0.06
C ARG A 107 11.97 12.47 0.85
N ALA A 108 12.67 13.41 1.50
CA ALA A 108 13.85 13.11 2.30
C ALA A 108 13.53 12.17 3.48
N THR A 109 12.42 12.43 4.18
CA THR A 109 11.90 11.59 5.26
C THR A 109 11.57 10.18 4.79
N ARG A 110 10.94 10.04 3.61
CA ARG A 110 10.67 8.73 3.00
C ARG A 110 11.97 7.96 2.72
N LEU A 111 12.96 8.63 2.14
CA LEU A 111 14.28 8.03 1.85
C LEU A 111 14.97 7.58 3.13
N GLN A 112 14.93 8.39 4.19
CA GLN A 112 15.49 8.02 5.49
C GLN A 112 14.82 6.76 6.08
N ARG A 113 13.47 6.66 5.99
CA ARG A 113 12.73 5.47 6.45
C ARG A 113 13.10 4.21 5.65
N LEU A 114 13.21 4.32 4.33
CA LEU A 114 13.62 3.21 3.46
C LEU A 114 15.08 2.81 3.69
N HIS A 115 15.98 3.78 3.89
CA HIS A 115 17.37 3.52 4.23
C HIS A 115 17.47 2.77 5.57
N SER A 116 16.71 3.19 6.57
CA SER A 116 16.64 2.51 7.89
C SER A 116 16.17 1.06 7.73
N SER A 117 15.17 0.81 6.88
CA SER A 117 14.71 -0.54 6.56
C SER A 117 15.79 -1.38 5.88
N CYS A 118 16.61 -0.77 5.01
CA CYS A 118 17.76 -1.41 4.37
C CYS A 118 18.82 -1.84 5.39
N VAL A 119 19.20 -0.94 6.30
CA VAL A 119 20.16 -1.22 7.38
C VAL A 119 19.64 -2.34 8.28
N GLN A 120 18.36 -2.31 8.65
CA GLN A 120 17.72 -3.32 9.47
C GLN A 120 17.73 -4.72 8.83
N LEU A 121 17.38 -4.81 7.54
CA LEU A 121 17.44 -6.07 6.78
C LEU A 121 18.88 -6.62 6.68
N GLN A 122 19.86 -5.74 6.46
CA GLN A 122 21.28 -6.13 6.41
C GLN A 122 21.75 -6.67 7.77
N ALA A 123 21.44 -5.97 8.86
CA ALA A 123 21.77 -6.42 10.21
C ALA A 123 21.14 -7.79 10.51
N PHE A 124 19.87 -7.99 10.13
CA PHE A 124 19.20 -9.28 10.31
C PHE A 124 19.89 -10.40 9.53
N LYS A 125 20.30 -10.17 8.27
CA LYS A 125 21.06 -11.15 7.47
C LYS A 125 22.42 -11.47 8.08
N THR A 126 23.15 -10.47 8.55
CA THR A 126 24.45 -10.69 9.21
C THR A 126 24.32 -11.56 10.46
N LEU A 127 23.25 -11.38 11.23
CA LEU A 127 22.96 -12.18 12.42
C LEU A 127 22.47 -13.61 12.10
N HIS A 128 21.95 -13.84 10.90
CA HIS A 128 21.42 -15.13 10.46
C HIS A 128 21.95 -15.47 9.05
N PRO A 129 23.26 -15.74 8.89
CA PRO A 129 23.88 -15.91 7.58
C PRO A 129 23.42 -17.17 6.83
N ASP A 130 23.05 -18.21 7.58
CA ASP A 130 22.66 -19.53 7.07
C ASP A 130 21.14 -19.71 7.05
N GLU A 131 20.64 -20.84 7.54
CA GLU A 131 19.21 -21.15 7.61
C GLU A 131 18.53 -20.38 8.75
N VAL A 132 17.46 -19.66 8.41
CA VAL A 132 16.57 -18.99 9.34
C VAL A 132 15.38 -19.90 9.61
N ARG A 133 15.19 -20.30 10.87
CA ARG A 133 13.99 -21.02 11.27
C ARG A 133 12.79 -20.07 11.24
N CYS A 134 11.74 -20.48 10.52
CA CYS A 134 10.45 -19.79 10.44
C CYS A 134 9.33 -20.82 10.63
N VAL A 135 8.80 -20.93 11.85
CA VAL A 135 7.64 -21.78 12.14
C VAL A 135 6.52 -20.88 12.63
N ARG A 136 5.55 -20.60 11.76
CA ARG A 136 4.47 -19.67 12.11
C ARG A 136 3.55 -20.33 13.13
N SER A 137 3.29 -19.62 14.23
CA SER A 137 2.21 -19.95 15.15
C SER A 137 0.94 -19.19 14.76
N LYS A 138 -0.21 -19.89 14.86
CA LYS A 138 -1.51 -19.23 14.91
C LYS A 138 -1.60 -18.50 16.26
N ILE A 139 -2.03 -17.25 16.23
CA ILE A 139 -2.37 -16.49 17.43
C ILE A 139 -3.87 -16.21 17.43
N GLU A 140 -4.46 -16.04 18.60
CA GLU A 140 -5.82 -15.51 18.68
C GLU A 140 -5.83 -14.08 18.13
N THR A 141 -6.65 -13.86 17.10
CA THR A 141 -6.84 -12.55 16.47
C THR A 141 -7.72 -11.70 17.37
N ASN A 142 -7.12 -11.01 18.34
CA ASN A 142 -7.84 -10.07 19.17
C ASN A 142 -7.03 -8.79 19.35
N ALA A 143 -7.63 -7.66 19.03
CA ALA A 143 -6.97 -6.37 19.04
C ALA A 143 -6.58 -5.89 20.45
N PHE A 144 -7.26 -6.36 21.50
CA PHE A 144 -7.07 -5.92 22.89
C PHE A 144 -6.52 -6.99 23.84
N HIS A 145 -6.44 -8.26 23.43
CA HIS A 145 -5.86 -9.32 24.26
C HIS A 145 -4.36 -9.50 23.97
N GLY A 146 -3.61 -9.93 24.99
CA GLY A 146 -2.17 -10.20 24.89
C GLY A 146 -1.25 -8.96 25.03
N PRO A 147 0.08 -9.18 25.04
CA PRO A 147 1.08 -8.15 25.33
C PRO A 147 0.96 -6.95 24.38
N THR A 148 1.05 -5.72 24.90
CA THR A 148 1.07 -4.49 24.09
C THR A 148 2.47 -4.12 23.63
N SER A 149 3.48 -4.42 24.44
CA SER A 149 4.89 -4.17 24.12
C SER A 149 5.47 -5.26 23.24
N VAL A 150 6.17 -4.86 22.17
CA VAL A 150 6.86 -5.77 21.26
C VAL A 150 8.33 -5.85 21.67
N PRO A 151 8.88 -7.05 21.95
CA PRO A 151 10.31 -7.22 22.17
C PRO A 151 11.14 -6.79 20.94
N GLU A 152 12.22 -6.04 21.16
CA GLU A 152 13.06 -5.45 20.10
C GLU A 152 13.57 -6.49 19.08
N LYS A 153 13.93 -7.70 19.55
CA LYS A 153 14.34 -8.82 18.68
C LYS A 153 13.29 -9.20 17.61
N LEU A 154 12.00 -8.98 17.89
CA LEU A 154 10.91 -9.30 16.97
C LEU A 154 10.67 -8.16 15.97
N LEU A 155 11.22 -6.98 16.26
CA LEU A 155 11.31 -5.83 15.37
C LEU A 155 12.66 -5.78 14.65
N ALA A 156 13.44 -6.87 14.60
CA ALA A 156 14.73 -6.89 13.90
C ALA A 156 14.60 -6.88 12.36
N LEU A 157 13.38 -6.98 11.82
CA LEU A 157 13.07 -6.80 10.40
C LEU A 157 12.09 -5.64 10.21
N PRO A 158 12.10 -4.98 9.04
CA PRO A 158 11.07 -4.01 8.69
C PRO A 158 9.67 -4.62 8.76
N ALA A 159 8.66 -3.77 8.96
CA ALA A 159 7.27 -4.20 8.88
C ALA A 159 6.97 -4.89 7.54
N THR A 160 6.07 -5.87 7.55
CA THR A 160 5.74 -6.62 6.32
C THR A 160 5.27 -5.65 5.23
N PRO A 161 5.75 -5.79 3.98
CA PRO A 161 5.24 -4.97 2.88
C PRO A 161 3.73 -5.17 2.74
N PHE A 162 3.04 -4.24 2.08
CA PHE A 162 1.62 -4.34 1.75
C PHE A 162 0.63 -4.42 2.94
N LEU A 163 1.06 -4.16 4.17
CA LEU A 163 0.17 -4.16 5.34
C LEU A 163 -0.97 -3.14 5.23
N VAL A 164 -0.68 -1.94 4.70
CA VAL A 164 -1.70 -0.88 4.56
C VAL A 164 -2.75 -1.25 3.50
N PRO A 165 -2.37 -1.66 2.28
CA PRO A 165 -3.30 -2.21 1.29
C PRO A 165 -4.17 -3.37 1.80
N ALA A 166 -3.61 -4.24 2.67
CA ALA A 166 -4.36 -5.33 3.29
C ALA A 166 -5.49 -4.86 4.19
N VAL A 167 -5.23 -3.84 5.00
CA VAL A 167 -6.26 -3.23 5.84
C VAL A 167 -7.31 -2.53 4.97
N ILE A 168 -6.90 -1.77 3.93
CA ILE A 168 -7.83 -1.13 3.00
C ILE A 168 -8.74 -2.17 2.33
N ASP A 169 -8.18 -3.20 1.69
CA ASP A 169 -8.93 -4.25 1.00
C ASP A 169 -9.96 -4.94 1.92
N HIS A 170 -9.63 -5.13 3.19
CA HIS A 170 -10.51 -5.77 4.17
C HIS A 170 -11.61 -4.83 4.64
N LEU A 171 -11.28 -3.59 5.00
CA LEU A 171 -12.25 -2.62 5.49
C LEU A 171 -13.28 -2.27 4.41
N CYS A 172 -12.86 -2.19 3.15
CA CYS A 172 -13.74 -1.95 2.00
C CYS A 172 -14.74 -3.09 1.72
N LYS A 173 -14.54 -4.27 2.34
CA LYS A 173 -15.44 -5.43 2.26
C LYS A 173 -16.16 -5.69 3.59
N SER A 174 -16.09 -4.75 4.53
CA SER A 174 -16.66 -4.86 5.87
C SER A 174 -17.76 -3.82 6.10
N ALA A 175 -18.28 -3.73 7.33
CA ALA A 175 -19.22 -2.69 7.74
C ALA A 175 -18.64 -1.25 7.68
N PHE A 176 -17.34 -1.10 7.44
CA PHE A 176 -16.65 0.20 7.34
C PHE A 176 -16.42 0.66 5.89
N SER A 177 -16.99 -0.02 4.89
CA SER A 177 -16.71 0.24 3.47
C SER A 177 -17.04 1.67 3.04
N ASP A 178 -18.17 2.21 3.51
CA ASP A 178 -18.66 3.56 3.23
C ASP A 178 -17.88 4.67 3.98
N ARG A 179 -16.99 4.28 4.89
CA ARG A 179 -16.22 5.19 5.76
C ARG A 179 -14.71 5.07 5.59
N THR A 180 -14.25 4.23 4.65
CA THR A 180 -12.83 4.02 4.37
C THR A 180 -12.43 4.79 3.12
N PHE A 181 -11.41 5.64 3.23
CA PHE A 181 -11.02 6.54 2.15
C PHE A 181 -9.50 6.61 1.99
N VAL A 182 -9.00 6.31 0.80
CA VAL A 182 -7.66 6.70 0.35
C VAL A 182 -7.78 8.09 -0.27
N ILE A 183 -7.04 9.04 0.29
CA ILE A 183 -7.17 10.47 0.00
C ILE A 183 -6.01 10.98 -0.87
N PRO A 184 -6.19 12.02 -1.70
CA PRO A 184 -5.14 12.55 -2.57
C PRO A 184 -4.15 13.44 -1.81
N GLY A 185 -3.52 12.90 -0.75
CA GLY A 185 -2.63 13.60 0.16
C GLY A 185 -2.30 12.75 1.39
N GLU A 186 -1.93 13.42 2.49
CA GLU A 186 -1.66 12.81 3.80
C GLU A 186 -2.90 12.72 4.66
N ALA A 187 -3.14 11.55 5.27
CA ALA A 187 -4.33 11.28 6.06
C ALA A 187 -4.48 12.27 7.24
N ASP A 188 -3.36 12.68 7.83
CA ASP A 188 -3.24 13.62 8.94
C ASP A 188 -4.09 14.89 8.74
N ILE A 189 -3.90 15.53 7.59
CA ILE A 189 -4.53 16.79 7.23
C ILE A 189 -6.05 16.63 7.15
N PHE A 190 -6.51 15.49 6.62
CA PHE A 190 -7.93 15.19 6.44
C PHE A 190 -8.58 14.79 7.76
N CYS A 191 -7.88 14.00 8.57
CA CYS A 191 -8.30 13.67 9.92
C CYS A 191 -8.52 14.95 10.74
N ALA A 192 -7.55 15.87 10.73
CA ALA A 192 -7.62 17.12 11.45
C ALA A 192 -8.77 18.03 10.97
N ASP A 193 -8.98 18.16 9.65
CA ASP A 193 -10.05 19.00 9.09
C ASP A 193 -11.45 18.48 9.47
N VAL A 194 -11.69 17.16 9.39
CA VAL A 194 -12.98 16.58 9.78
C VAL A 194 -13.22 16.74 11.28
N VAL A 195 -12.21 16.45 12.10
CA VAL A 195 -12.32 16.61 13.57
C VAL A 195 -12.62 18.05 13.95
N ASN A 196 -11.92 19.02 13.35
CA ASN A 196 -12.17 20.45 13.56
C ASN A 196 -13.63 20.84 13.29
N ARG A 197 -14.19 20.41 12.16
CA ARG A 197 -15.58 20.75 11.78
C ARG A 197 -16.60 20.12 12.73
N VAL A 198 -16.43 18.84 13.04
CA VAL A 198 -17.36 18.10 13.91
C VAL A 198 -17.29 18.65 15.33
N SER A 199 -16.09 19.03 15.79
CA SER A 199 -15.84 19.47 17.16
C SER A 199 -16.55 20.77 17.56
N HIS A 200 -17.07 21.54 16.60
CA HIS A 200 -17.90 22.70 16.89
C HIS A 200 -19.28 22.35 17.46
N LYS A 201 -19.80 21.15 17.20
CA LYS A 201 -21.15 20.74 17.61
C LYS A 201 -21.16 19.50 18.50
N LYS A 202 -20.15 18.64 18.39
CA LYS A 202 -20.06 17.33 19.06
C LYS A 202 -18.64 17.06 19.49
N GLU A 203 -18.44 16.32 20.57
CA GLU A 203 -17.10 15.82 20.91
C GLU A 203 -16.61 14.87 19.82
N CYS A 204 -15.38 15.08 19.35
CA CYS A 204 -14.79 14.28 18.28
C CYS A 204 -13.33 13.98 18.59
N TRP A 205 -12.98 12.69 18.51
CA TRP A 205 -11.62 12.23 18.67
C TRP A 205 -10.94 12.01 17.33
N LEU A 206 -9.64 12.26 17.31
CA LEU A 206 -8.70 11.82 16.29
C LEU A 206 -7.87 10.68 16.89
N LEU A 207 -7.96 9.47 16.34
CA LEU A 207 -7.15 8.33 16.76
C LEU A 207 -5.95 8.14 15.82
N SER A 208 -4.73 8.32 16.34
CA SER A 208 -3.48 8.17 15.62
C SER A 208 -2.32 7.81 16.54
N SER A 209 -1.26 7.20 16.01
CA SER A 209 0.00 7.04 16.74
C SER A 209 0.96 8.21 16.52
N ASP A 210 0.68 9.12 15.59
CA ASP A 210 1.47 10.32 15.36
C ASP A 210 1.06 11.43 16.35
N THR A 211 2.03 11.88 17.13
CA THR A 211 1.82 12.90 18.16
C THR A 211 1.76 14.30 17.59
N ASP A 212 2.20 14.49 16.35
CA ASP A 212 2.18 15.77 15.66
C ASP A 212 0.76 16.24 15.35
N LEU A 213 -0.22 15.35 15.41
CA LEU A 213 -1.63 15.71 15.29
C LEU A 213 -2.13 16.64 16.39
N LEU A 214 -1.39 16.77 17.51
CA LEU A 214 -1.65 17.77 18.55
C LEU A 214 -1.38 19.21 18.07
N VAL A 215 -0.59 19.38 17.01
CA VAL A 215 -0.21 20.69 16.47
C VAL A 215 -1.35 21.32 15.69
N PHE A 216 -2.17 20.49 15.03
CA PHE A 216 -3.32 20.95 14.24
C PHE A 216 -4.37 21.63 15.13
N ASP A 217 -5.06 22.62 14.56
CA ASP A 217 -6.28 23.14 15.18
C ASP A 217 -7.41 22.13 14.99
N LEU A 218 -7.72 21.37 16.05
CA LEU A 218 -8.82 20.39 16.07
C LEU A 218 -10.16 20.99 16.52
N GLY A 219 -10.26 22.32 16.65
CA GLY A 219 -11.45 23.02 17.09
C GLY A 219 -11.73 22.87 18.59
N PRO A 220 -12.90 23.36 19.05
CA PRO A 220 -13.15 23.59 20.49
C PRO A 220 -13.38 22.32 21.31
N SER A 221 -13.85 21.22 20.71
CA SER A 221 -14.11 19.93 21.39
C SER A 221 -13.42 18.75 20.70
N GLY A 222 -12.33 19.04 19.99
CA GLY A 222 -11.51 18.05 19.30
C GLY A 222 -10.34 17.63 20.17
N SER A 223 -10.12 16.32 20.26
CA SER A 223 -8.99 15.77 21.02
C SER A 223 -8.31 14.64 20.26
N VAL A 224 -7.07 14.34 20.64
CA VAL A 224 -6.29 13.22 20.12
C VAL A 224 -6.30 12.07 21.12
N LEU A 225 -6.55 10.87 20.62
CA LEU A 225 -6.30 9.59 21.29
C LEU A 225 -5.16 8.89 20.58
N ARG A 226 -4.36 8.13 21.34
CA ARG A 226 -3.33 7.27 20.74
C ARG A 226 -3.72 5.81 20.80
N PHE A 227 -3.48 5.07 19.72
CA PHE A 227 -3.77 3.64 19.66
C PHE A 227 -3.20 2.86 20.84
N GLN A 228 -1.95 3.16 21.23
CA GLN A 228 -1.27 2.46 22.32
C GLN A 228 -1.81 2.77 23.73
N ASP A 229 -2.58 3.86 23.87
CA ASP A 229 -3.19 4.25 25.14
C ASP A 229 -4.62 3.73 25.28
N VAL A 230 -5.23 3.24 24.19
CA VAL A 230 -6.55 2.63 24.21
C VAL A 230 -6.45 1.20 24.74
N SER A 231 -7.18 0.90 25.81
CA SER A 231 -7.20 -0.41 26.44
C SER A 231 -8.62 -0.84 26.77
N LEU A 232 -8.85 -2.16 26.76
CA LEU A 232 -10.14 -2.77 27.10
C LEU A 232 -10.06 -3.38 28.50
N ALA A 233 -10.93 -2.92 29.40
CA ALA A 233 -11.09 -3.48 30.72
C ALA A 233 -12.36 -4.34 30.78
N THR A 234 -12.21 -5.63 31.09
CA THR A 234 -13.34 -6.56 31.21
C THR A 234 -13.79 -6.69 32.66
N PHE A 235 -15.08 -6.49 32.90
CA PHE A 235 -15.76 -6.66 34.19
C PHE A 235 -16.86 -7.74 34.06
N PRO A 236 -17.38 -8.29 35.17
CA PRO A 236 -18.32 -9.42 35.12
C PRO A 236 -19.59 -9.24 34.27
N ARG A 237 -20.02 -8.01 33.99
CA ARG A 237 -21.24 -7.70 33.23
C ARG A 237 -21.05 -6.69 32.10
N ARG A 238 -19.84 -6.15 31.95
CA ARG A 238 -19.54 -5.07 31.01
C ARG A 238 -18.08 -5.07 30.61
N THR A 239 -17.80 -4.55 29.44
CA THR A 239 -16.45 -4.16 29.01
C THR A 239 -16.40 -2.64 28.90
N VAL A 240 -15.25 -2.08 29.25
CA VAL A 240 -15.04 -0.63 29.30
C VAL A 240 -13.78 -0.29 28.54
N LEU A 241 -13.89 0.56 27.53
CA LEU A 241 -12.74 1.13 26.84
C LEU A 241 -12.22 2.32 27.63
N LYS A 242 -10.91 2.30 27.89
CA LYS A 242 -10.17 3.37 28.58
C LYS A 242 -9.11 3.93 27.65
N GLY A 243 -8.81 5.20 27.81
CA GLY A 243 -7.78 5.88 27.02
C GLY A 243 -7.14 7.05 27.75
N ILE A 244 -6.11 7.61 27.13
CA ILE A 244 -5.55 8.92 27.51
C ILE A 244 -5.95 9.92 26.42
N GLU A 245 -6.70 10.94 26.80
CA GLU A 245 -7.16 12.03 25.93
C GLU A 245 -6.23 13.24 26.04
N TYR A 246 -5.80 13.75 24.88
CA TYR A 246 -5.07 15.00 24.77
C TYR A 246 -5.91 16.01 24.01
N HIS A 247 -6.34 17.09 24.66
CA HIS A 247 -7.21 18.10 24.06
C HIS A 247 -6.40 19.36 23.68
N PRO A 248 -5.97 19.54 22.41
CA PRO A 248 -4.98 20.57 22.03
C PRO A 248 -5.38 21.98 22.47
N LYS A 249 -6.65 22.35 22.29
CA LYS A 249 -7.15 23.66 22.69
C LYS A 249 -7.02 23.92 24.20
N ARG A 250 -7.45 22.96 25.04
CA ARG A 250 -7.31 23.07 26.50
C ARG A 250 -5.86 23.10 26.96
N ILE A 251 -4.99 22.35 26.29
CA ILE A 251 -3.54 22.37 26.57
C ILE A 251 -2.98 23.76 26.23
N ALA A 252 -3.27 24.28 25.04
CA ALA A 252 -2.84 25.62 24.62
C ALA A 252 -3.30 26.69 25.61
N ASP A 253 -4.57 26.66 26.03
CA ASP A 253 -5.13 27.61 26.99
C ASP A 253 -4.40 27.55 28.35
N ARG A 254 -4.08 26.35 28.85
CA ARG A 254 -3.28 26.17 30.08
C ARG A 254 -1.85 26.72 29.96
N LEU A 255 -1.27 26.66 28.77
CA LEU A 255 0.05 27.24 28.48
C LEU A 255 -0.01 28.75 28.22
N GLY A 256 -1.21 29.33 28.13
CA GLY A 256 -1.44 30.73 27.75
C GLY A 256 -1.13 31.00 26.28
N LEU A 257 -1.39 30.02 25.42
CA LEU A 257 -1.19 30.07 23.97
C LEU A 257 -2.55 29.96 23.25
N ARG A 258 -2.65 30.50 22.04
CA ARG A 258 -3.86 30.35 21.22
C ARG A 258 -4.02 28.93 20.67
N LEU A 259 -2.92 28.37 20.19
CA LEU A 259 -2.75 27.04 19.59
C LEU A 259 -1.40 26.46 20.02
N LEU A 260 -1.19 25.16 19.84
CA LEU A 260 0.09 24.50 20.14
C LEU A 260 1.15 24.69 19.04
N ALA A 261 0.77 25.14 17.86
CA ALA A 261 1.70 25.32 16.74
C ALA A 261 2.91 26.22 17.03
N PRO A 262 2.77 27.41 17.67
CA PRO A 262 3.94 28.21 18.06
C PRO A 262 4.90 27.47 19.01
N PHE A 263 4.36 26.71 19.96
CA PHE A 263 5.16 25.90 20.89
C PHE A 263 5.93 24.80 20.17
N ALA A 264 5.24 24.07 19.29
CA ALA A 264 5.82 23.02 18.48
C ALA A 264 6.92 23.57 17.55
N PHE A 265 6.71 24.73 16.93
CA PHE A 265 7.75 25.41 16.15
C PHE A 265 8.99 25.74 16.98
N SER A 266 8.82 26.35 18.16
CA SER A 266 9.94 26.62 19.07
C SER A 266 10.72 25.35 19.43
N LEU A 267 10.01 24.24 19.66
CA LEU A 267 10.62 22.94 19.96
C LEU A 267 11.42 22.37 18.78
N THR A 268 10.97 22.60 17.53
CA THR A 268 11.75 22.18 16.35
C THR A 268 13.05 22.96 16.17
N LYS A 269 13.11 24.20 16.67
CA LYS A 269 14.33 25.03 16.62
C LYS A 269 15.35 24.60 17.68
N ASP A 270 14.89 24.20 18.87
CA ASP A 270 15.75 23.69 19.94
C ASP A 270 15.03 22.62 20.78
N PRO A 271 15.25 21.32 20.49
CA PRO A 271 14.59 20.23 21.18
C PRO A 271 15.01 20.05 22.64
N HIS A 272 16.07 20.72 23.11
CA HIS A 272 16.63 20.51 24.44
C HIS A 272 16.07 21.46 25.51
N GLN A 273 15.35 22.50 25.09
CA GLN A 273 14.78 23.51 25.99
C GLN A 273 13.75 22.92 26.98
N LYS A 274 13.63 23.59 28.13
CA LYS A 274 12.64 23.25 29.14
C LYS A 274 11.27 23.79 28.74
N LEU A 275 10.22 23.19 29.30
CA LEU A 275 8.83 23.55 29.01
C LEU A 275 8.57 25.07 29.12
N ASN A 276 9.02 25.71 30.21
CA ASN A 276 8.80 27.14 30.42
C ASN A 276 9.54 28.03 29.40
N GLU A 277 10.75 27.64 28.99
CA GLU A 277 11.52 28.38 27.99
C GLU A 277 10.83 28.33 26.63
N LEU A 278 10.34 27.13 26.25
CA LEU A 278 9.55 26.93 25.03
C LEU A 278 8.25 27.72 25.05
N ILE A 279 7.55 27.82 26.19
CA ILE A 279 6.34 28.64 26.33
C ILE A 279 6.66 30.13 26.11
N GLN A 280 7.75 30.63 26.69
CA GLN A 280 8.15 32.03 26.52
C GLN A 280 8.54 32.31 25.05
N ALA A 281 9.31 31.42 24.44
CA ALA A 281 9.67 31.51 23.03
C ALA A 281 8.42 31.50 22.13
N ALA A 282 7.45 30.63 22.41
CA ALA A 282 6.20 30.54 21.68
C ALA A 282 5.33 31.80 21.80
N LYS A 283 5.31 32.44 22.98
CA LYS A 283 4.58 33.71 23.21
C LYS A 283 5.25 34.90 22.54
N ALA A 284 6.57 34.89 22.47
CA ALA A 284 7.38 35.95 21.84
C ALA A 284 7.52 35.78 20.32
N LEU A 285 7.08 34.64 19.76
CA LEU A 285 7.22 34.32 18.35
C LEU A 285 6.41 35.28 17.47
N ASP A 286 7.08 35.88 16.49
CA ASP A 286 6.41 36.59 15.42
C ASP A 286 5.72 35.60 14.47
N LEU A 287 4.41 35.45 14.62
CA LEU A 287 3.57 34.58 13.79
C LEU A 287 3.49 35.05 12.33
N SER A 288 3.92 36.28 12.03
CA SER A 288 3.98 36.78 10.67
C SER A 288 5.27 36.40 9.93
N SER A 289 6.27 35.86 10.66
CA SER A 289 7.57 35.51 10.11
C SER A 289 7.48 34.45 9.00
N PRO A 290 8.28 34.60 7.91
CA PRO A 290 8.28 33.64 6.80
C PRO A 290 8.62 32.22 7.23
N ASP A 291 9.61 32.05 8.11
CA ASP A 291 10.04 30.76 8.65
C ASP A 291 8.90 30.01 9.35
N TYR A 292 8.13 30.70 10.19
CA TYR A 292 7.02 30.09 10.91
C TYR A 292 5.89 29.74 9.95
N LYS A 293 5.54 30.64 9.03
CA LYS A 293 4.48 30.39 8.04
C LYS A 293 4.79 29.18 7.17
N LEU A 294 6.00 29.10 6.63
CA LEU A 294 6.44 27.98 5.81
C LEU A 294 6.39 26.66 6.59
N TRP A 295 6.80 26.68 7.86
CA TRP A 295 6.69 25.50 8.73
C TRP A 295 5.24 25.12 9.05
N LEU A 296 4.37 26.12 9.27
CA LEU A 296 2.97 25.92 9.63
C LEU A 296 2.13 25.34 8.48
N GLU A 297 2.57 25.48 7.22
CA GLU A 297 1.89 24.88 6.06
C GLU A 297 1.64 23.38 6.22
N GLU A 298 2.55 22.64 6.87
CA GLU A 298 2.39 21.21 7.15
C GLU A 298 1.23 20.90 8.13
N TYR A 299 0.93 21.84 9.02
CA TYR A 299 -0.07 21.69 10.10
C TYR A 299 -1.32 22.53 9.89
N THR A 300 -1.47 23.09 8.69
CA THR A 300 -2.62 23.91 8.33
C THR A 300 -3.74 22.98 7.83
N PRO A 301 -4.89 22.89 8.52
CA PRO A 301 -6.02 22.11 8.03
C PRO A 301 -6.47 22.58 6.64
N LEU A 302 -7.18 21.72 5.90
CA LEU A 302 -7.55 21.99 4.50
C LEU A 302 -8.20 23.35 4.28
N HIS A 303 -9.04 23.82 5.21
CA HIS A 303 -9.69 25.13 5.12
C HIS A 303 -8.77 26.37 5.28
N GLY A 304 -7.52 26.19 5.70
CA GLY A 304 -6.54 27.26 5.92
C GLY A 304 -5.45 27.41 4.85
N ILE A 305 -5.39 26.52 3.85
CA ILE A 305 -4.34 26.51 2.82
C ILE A 305 -4.55 27.64 1.79
N SER A 306 -3.48 28.34 1.40
CA SER A 306 -3.45 29.37 0.34
C SER A 306 -2.25 29.19 -0.61
N GLY A 307 -2.24 29.81 -1.79
CA GLY A 307 -1.07 29.80 -2.71
C GLY A 307 -1.05 28.68 -3.76
N SER A 308 0.11 28.20 -4.21
CA SER A 308 0.26 27.16 -5.25
C SER A 308 -0.33 25.79 -4.85
N ASN A 309 -0.45 25.52 -3.54
CA ASN A 309 -1.16 24.35 -2.98
C ASN A 309 -2.69 24.44 -3.13
N GLN A 310 -3.20 25.57 -3.66
CA GLN A 310 -4.62 25.78 -3.94
C GLN A 310 -5.18 24.88 -5.04
N LEU A 311 -4.32 24.32 -5.92
CA LEU A 311 -4.72 23.35 -6.94
C LEU A 311 -5.12 22.01 -6.31
N LEU A 312 -4.32 21.49 -5.37
CA LEU A 312 -4.67 20.34 -4.53
C LEU A 312 -5.90 20.62 -3.65
N PHE A 313 -6.02 21.83 -3.12
CA PHE A 313 -7.21 22.28 -2.38
C PHE A 313 -8.47 22.36 -3.25
N ASN A 314 -8.38 22.81 -4.50
CA ASN A 314 -9.50 22.85 -5.45
C ASN A 314 -9.87 21.45 -5.95
N GLN A 315 -8.86 20.61 -6.17
CA GLN A 315 -8.97 19.17 -6.45
C GLN A 315 -9.71 18.47 -5.30
N TYR A 316 -9.39 18.82 -4.06
CA TYR A 316 -10.09 18.35 -2.86
C TYR A 316 -11.50 18.94 -2.69
N ARG A 317 -11.74 20.25 -2.85
CA ARG A 317 -13.09 20.85 -2.73
C ARG A 317 -14.09 20.27 -3.73
N ILE A 318 -13.61 19.91 -4.91
CA ILE A 318 -14.40 19.20 -5.92
C ILE A 318 -14.62 17.74 -5.49
N ASN A 319 -13.61 17.09 -4.90
CA ASN A 319 -13.73 15.77 -4.30
C ASN A 319 -14.59 15.75 -3.03
N CYS A 320 -14.80 16.82 -2.25
CA CYS A 320 -15.73 16.80 -1.12
C CYS A 320 -17.18 16.46 -1.50
N SER A 321 -17.52 16.53 -2.80
CA SER A 321 -18.80 15.99 -3.30
C SER A 321 -18.92 14.47 -3.20
N VAL A 322 -17.81 13.74 -3.04
CA VAL A 322 -17.71 12.31 -2.66
C VAL A 322 -18.36 12.05 -1.31
N PHE A 323 -18.18 12.96 -0.34
CA PHE A 323 -18.82 12.84 0.98
C PHE A 323 -20.34 13.04 0.91
N LYS A 324 -20.91 13.47 -0.22
CA LYS A 324 -22.36 13.52 -0.41
C LYS A 324 -23.00 12.13 -0.48
N SER A 325 -22.21 11.06 -0.69
CA SER A 325 -22.70 9.67 -0.66
C SER A 325 -22.72 9.05 0.74
N SER A 326 -22.02 9.63 1.72
CA SER A 326 -22.12 9.23 3.13
C SER A 326 -23.08 10.16 3.85
N ASP A 327 -24.32 9.71 4.06
CA ASP A 327 -25.37 10.46 4.76
C ASP A 327 -24.90 10.97 6.13
N VAL A 328 -24.00 10.23 6.79
CA VAL A 328 -23.41 10.55 8.09
C VAL A 328 -22.49 11.78 8.02
N LEU A 329 -21.54 11.81 7.08
CA LEU A 329 -20.65 12.95 6.92
C LEU A 329 -21.40 14.20 6.44
N ARG A 330 -22.39 14.01 5.55
CA ARG A 330 -23.25 15.10 5.07
C ARG A 330 -24.11 15.70 6.18
N ALA A 331 -24.61 14.90 7.13
CA ALA A 331 -25.37 15.39 8.27
C ALA A 331 -24.50 16.11 9.32
N LEU A 332 -23.21 15.78 9.41
CA LEU A 332 -22.27 16.32 10.39
C LEU A 332 -21.51 17.56 9.89
N VAL A 333 -21.38 17.75 8.58
CA VAL A 333 -20.79 18.94 7.95
C VAL A 333 -21.91 19.93 7.57
N PRO A 334 -21.88 21.21 8.00
CA PRO A 334 -22.94 22.17 7.69
C PRO A 334 -23.19 22.34 6.18
N GLU A 335 -24.46 22.48 5.78
CA GLU A 335 -24.88 22.76 4.38
C GLU A 335 -24.39 24.13 3.87
N GLU A 336 -23.95 25.03 4.76
CA GLU A 336 -23.55 26.41 4.43
C GLU A 336 -22.13 26.50 3.87
N LEU A 337 -21.91 25.91 2.71
CA LEU A 337 -20.97 26.45 1.74
C LEU A 337 -21.77 26.74 0.47
N GLY A 338 -22.53 27.85 0.53
CA GLY A 338 -23.27 28.35 -0.62
C GLY A 338 -22.34 28.59 -1.81
N GLU A 339 -22.91 28.53 -3.01
CA GLU A 339 -22.26 28.76 -4.30
C GLU A 339 -21.42 30.06 -4.37
N SER A 340 -21.63 31.01 -3.46
CA SER A 340 -20.86 32.26 -3.37
C SER A 340 -19.42 32.08 -2.88
N ALA A 341 -19.13 31.09 -2.02
CA ALA A 341 -17.75 30.79 -1.58
C ALA A 341 -16.93 30.06 -2.66
N PHE A 342 -17.58 29.58 -3.73
CA PHE A 342 -16.93 28.96 -4.90
C PHE A 342 -16.36 29.98 -5.88
N GLN A 343 -16.76 31.25 -5.79
CA GLN A 343 -16.40 32.28 -6.79
C GLN A 343 -15.19 33.13 -6.42
N THR A 344 -14.72 33.11 -5.16
CA THR A 344 -13.81 34.16 -4.66
C THR A 344 -12.32 33.83 -4.70
N VAL A 345 -11.89 32.64 -5.14
CA VAL A 345 -10.48 32.25 -4.94
C VAL A 345 -9.71 31.74 -6.17
N ILE A 346 -10.35 31.53 -7.31
CA ILE A 346 -9.74 31.60 -8.66
C ILE A 346 -10.84 32.09 -9.59
N ARG A 347 -10.59 33.10 -10.44
CA ARG A 347 -11.45 33.40 -11.61
C ARG A 347 -10.96 32.53 -12.77
N PRO A 348 -11.61 31.40 -13.12
CA PRO A 348 -11.27 30.69 -14.35
C PRO A 348 -11.64 31.63 -15.51
N GLN A 349 -10.70 31.85 -16.43
CA GLN A 349 -10.87 32.86 -17.48
C GLN A 349 -11.92 32.47 -18.54
N SER A 350 -12.39 31.20 -18.57
CA SER A 350 -13.49 30.76 -19.44
C SER A 350 -14.35 29.61 -18.85
N HIS A 351 -15.52 29.36 -19.45
CA HIS A 351 -16.46 28.30 -19.09
C HIS A 351 -15.97 26.89 -19.49
N GLU A 352 -15.24 26.77 -20.60
CA GLU A 352 -14.59 25.51 -21.04
C GLU A 352 -13.52 25.05 -20.05
N MET A 353 -12.71 25.99 -19.51
CA MET A 353 -11.70 25.69 -18.49
C MET A 353 -12.30 25.07 -17.21
N LYS A 354 -13.55 25.42 -16.86
CA LYS A 354 -14.27 24.82 -15.72
C LYS A 354 -14.78 23.41 -16.01
N GLN A 355 -15.14 23.11 -17.26
CA GLN A 355 -15.63 21.79 -17.66
C GLN A 355 -14.49 20.77 -17.76
N GLU A 356 -13.33 21.15 -18.30
CA GLU A 356 -12.22 20.22 -18.53
C GLU A 356 -11.42 19.87 -17.28
N ALA A 357 -11.06 20.86 -16.45
CA ALA A 357 -10.49 20.58 -15.12
C ALA A 357 -11.49 19.80 -14.26
N GLY A 358 -12.79 20.10 -14.40
CA GLY A 358 -13.86 19.35 -13.75
C GLY A 358 -13.98 17.90 -14.21
N ALA A 359 -13.60 17.55 -15.45
CA ALA A 359 -13.61 16.18 -15.96
C ALA A 359 -12.46 15.35 -15.35
N TYR A 360 -11.23 15.87 -15.35
CA TYR A 360 -10.09 15.18 -14.73
C TYR A 360 -10.20 15.04 -13.21
N LEU A 361 -10.83 16.03 -12.56
CA LEU A 361 -11.14 16.00 -11.13
C LEU A 361 -12.35 15.14 -10.77
N ARG A 362 -13.18 14.72 -11.74
CA ARG A 362 -14.22 13.71 -11.52
C ARG A 362 -13.63 12.31 -11.43
N TYR A 363 -12.45 12.04 -12.01
CA TYR A 363 -11.81 10.72 -11.92
C TYR A 363 -11.54 10.34 -10.47
N LEU A 364 -10.90 11.21 -9.69
CA LEU A 364 -10.65 10.98 -8.25
C LEU A 364 -11.91 10.76 -7.37
N LYS A 365 -13.13 10.85 -7.92
CA LYS A 365 -14.39 10.60 -7.20
C LYS A 365 -14.87 9.16 -7.27
N ASP A 366 -14.35 8.35 -8.20
CA ASP A 366 -14.76 6.95 -8.38
C ASP A 366 -14.55 6.18 -7.06
N GLU A 367 -15.53 5.35 -6.68
CA GLU A 367 -15.41 4.48 -5.50
C GLU A 367 -14.22 3.52 -5.65
N GLN A 368 -13.89 3.09 -6.88
CA GLN A 368 -12.71 2.27 -7.17
C GLN A 368 -11.38 2.98 -6.87
N LEU A 369 -11.35 4.32 -6.94
CA LEU A 369 -10.18 5.14 -6.67
C LEU A 369 -9.98 5.41 -5.17
N ARG A 370 -11.05 5.37 -4.37
CA ARG A 370 -11.00 5.54 -2.91
C ARG A 370 -10.39 4.34 -2.19
N THR A 371 -10.35 3.18 -2.84
CA THR A 371 -9.82 1.94 -2.25
C THR A 371 -8.47 1.57 -2.85
N MET A 372 -7.86 2.49 -3.59
CA MET A 372 -6.62 2.28 -4.33
C MET A 372 -5.44 2.11 -3.37
N ASP A 373 -4.46 1.31 -3.80
CA ASP A 373 -3.20 1.20 -3.06
C ASP A 373 -2.54 2.58 -2.89
N PRO A 374 -2.06 2.96 -1.68
CA PRO A 374 -1.43 4.26 -1.43
C PRO A 374 -0.30 4.63 -2.41
N ARG A 375 0.49 3.66 -2.88
CA ARG A 375 1.60 3.91 -3.82
C ARG A 375 1.12 4.15 -5.24
N VAL A 376 0.08 3.42 -5.63
CA VAL A 376 -0.60 3.63 -6.92
C VAL A 376 -1.29 5.00 -6.88
N SER A 377 -1.97 5.32 -5.78
CA SER A 377 -2.59 6.63 -5.56
C SER A 377 -1.59 7.77 -5.64
N GLU A 378 -0.44 7.66 -4.97
CA GLU A 378 0.59 8.70 -4.96
C GLU A 378 1.12 8.95 -6.37
N PHE A 379 1.29 7.90 -7.17
CA PHE A 379 1.73 8.02 -8.55
C PHE A 379 0.62 8.57 -9.46
N VAL A 380 -0.62 8.09 -9.33
CA VAL A 380 -1.78 8.61 -10.08
C VAL A 380 -1.97 10.09 -9.79
N ASN A 381 -1.84 10.55 -8.54
CA ASN A 381 -1.94 11.96 -8.20
C ASN A 381 -0.85 12.81 -8.86
N GLN A 382 0.40 12.32 -8.92
CA GLN A 382 1.48 13.01 -9.65
C GLN A 382 1.15 13.11 -11.14
N VAL A 383 0.74 12.00 -11.77
CA VAL A 383 0.37 11.97 -13.19
C VAL A 383 -0.84 12.88 -13.47
N CYS A 384 -1.89 12.80 -12.66
CA CYS A 384 -3.09 13.63 -12.74
C CYS A 384 -2.75 15.12 -12.61
N SER A 385 -1.92 15.48 -11.64
CA SER A 385 -1.44 16.86 -11.44
C SER A 385 -0.70 17.36 -12.68
N ALA A 386 0.14 16.52 -13.27
CA ALA A 386 0.87 16.86 -14.50
C ALA A 386 -0.08 17.17 -15.67
N ILE A 387 -1.17 16.40 -15.82
CA ILE A 387 -2.18 16.63 -16.88
C ILE A 387 -2.77 18.01 -16.78
N VAL A 388 -3.14 18.34 -15.55
CA VAL A 388 -3.79 19.58 -15.20
C VAL A 388 -2.82 20.74 -15.51
N THR A 389 -1.58 20.70 -15.01
CA THR A 389 -0.57 21.75 -15.24
C THR A 389 -0.24 21.95 -16.73
N HIS A 390 -0.03 20.88 -17.49
CA HIS A 390 0.33 20.97 -18.90
C HIS A 390 -0.76 21.65 -19.73
N LYS A 391 -2.03 21.25 -19.55
CA LYS A 391 -3.17 21.84 -20.29
C LYS A 391 -3.43 23.30 -19.90
N PHE A 392 -3.06 23.73 -18.68
CA PHE A 392 -3.11 25.14 -18.29
C PHE A 392 -2.06 26.01 -19.01
N ASN A 393 -0.85 25.49 -19.21
CA ASN A 393 0.27 26.25 -19.79
C ASN A 393 0.20 26.40 -21.31
N THR A 394 -0.52 25.54 -22.03
CA THR A 394 -0.67 25.68 -23.50
C THR A 394 -1.53 26.88 -23.92
N ASN A 395 -2.27 27.51 -23.00
CA ASN A 395 -3.13 28.67 -23.26
C ASN A 395 -2.50 30.04 -22.94
N ILE A 396 -1.31 30.07 -22.33
CA ILE A 396 -0.56 31.30 -22.01
C ILE A 396 0.86 31.05 -22.49
N GLN A 397 1.35 31.86 -23.46
CA GLN A 397 2.63 31.75 -24.18
C GLN A 397 3.66 30.69 -23.72
N PRO A 398 4.36 30.00 -24.66
CA PRO A 398 5.26 28.89 -24.35
C PRO A 398 6.48 29.33 -23.54
N MET A 399 6.33 29.50 -22.22
CA MET A 399 7.43 29.43 -21.29
C MET A 399 7.90 27.98 -21.23
N LYS A 400 9.22 27.76 -21.10
CA LYS A 400 9.84 26.45 -20.95
C LYS A 400 9.04 25.61 -19.95
N ILE A 401 8.34 24.61 -20.46
CA ILE A 401 7.71 23.58 -19.63
C ILE A 401 8.88 22.88 -18.93
N GLU A 402 9.07 23.14 -17.64
CA GLU A 402 9.98 22.35 -16.83
C GLU A 402 9.52 20.90 -16.92
N SER A 403 10.43 19.98 -17.23
CA SER A 403 10.13 18.55 -17.30
C SER A 403 9.58 18.11 -15.95
N GLU A 404 8.32 17.68 -15.92
CA GLU A 404 7.75 17.11 -14.71
C GLU A 404 8.22 15.67 -14.58
N ASP A 405 9.01 15.40 -13.55
CA ASP A 405 9.50 14.06 -13.21
C ASP A 405 8.55 13.43 -12.18
N CYS A 406 7.97 12.29 -12.52
CA CYS A 406 7.20 11.51 -11.54
C CYS A 406 8.11 10.53 -10.80
N SER A 407 7.80 10.24 -9.56
CA SER A 407 8.53 9.26 -8.75
C SER A 407 7.59 8.26 -8.11
N ILE A 408 7.98 6.99 -8.11
CA ILE A 408 7.25 5.94 -7.42
C ILE A 408 8.19 5.18 -6.48
N PHE A 409 7.79 5.07 -5.22
CA PHE A 409 8.54 4.37 -4.18
C PHE A 409 7.95 2.98 -3.97
N LEU A 410 8.66 1.95 -4.45
CA LEU A 410 8.20 0.57 -4.31
C LEU A 410 8.24 0.13 -2.84
N PRO A 411 7.28 -0.70 -2.38
CA PRO A 411 7.32 -1.26 -1.04
C PRO A 411 8.63 -1.98 -0.73
N PHE A 412 9.11 -1.87 0.51
CA PHE A 412 10.35 -2.49 0.93
C PHE A 412 10.14 -3.99 1.15
N LEU A 413 10.76 -4.84 0.31
CA LEU A 413 10.63 -6.28 0.39
C LEU A 413 11.68 -6.91 1.31
N ILE A 414 11.30 -7.94 2.05
CA ILE A 414 12.23 -8.74 2.86
C ILE A 414 12.91 -9.74 1.93
N GLU A 415 14.02 -9.33 1.33
CA GLU A 415 14.79 -10.06 0.32
C GLU A 415 16.25 -10.29 0.76
N ASP A 416 17.04 -11.00 -0.05
CA ASP A 416 18.50 -11.06 0.15
C ASP A 416 19.18 -9.74 -0.32
N PRO A 417 19.76 -8.93 0.59
CA PRO A 417 20.43 -7.67 0.22
C PRO A 417 21.73 -7.84 -0.58
N THR A 418 22.30 -9.04 -0.68
CA THR A 418 23.51 -9.32 -1.48
C THR A 418 23.19 -9.65 -2.93
N ARG A 419 21.91 -9.72 -3.31
CA ARG A 419 21.44 -9.99 -4.68
C ARG A 419 20.88 -8.73 -5.33
N ALA A 420 20.60 -8.80 -6.64
CA ALA A 420 19.82 -7.77 -7.34
C ALA A 420 18.42 -7.60 -6.72
N SER A 421 17.77 -6.47 -6.94
CA SER A 421 16.42 -6.17 -6.41
C SER A 421 15.42 -7.28 -6.75
N ALA A 422 14.61 -7.67 -5.77
CA ALA A 422 13.50 -8.60 -5.94
C ALA A 422 12.41 -8.07 -6.87
N TRP A 423 12.37 -6.77 -7.15
CA TRP A 423 11.44 -6.15 -8.10
C TRP A 423 11.85 -6.32 -9.57
N ARG A 424 13.10 -6.74 -9.84
CA ARG A 424 13.65 -6.86 -11.20
C ARG A 424 12.86 -7.79 -12.12
N PRO A 425 12.40 -8.99 -11.70
CA PRO A 425 11.68 -9.91 -12.58
C PRO A 425 10.34 -9.38 -13.11
N SER A 426 9.74 -8.38 -12.45
CA SER A 426 8.42 -7.83 -12.78
C SER A 426 8.45 -6.41 -13.31
N VAL A 427 9.64 -5.91 -13.71
CA VAL A 427 9.81 -4.54 -14.22
C VAL A 427 8.95 -4.26 -15.45
N ASP A 428 8.75 -5.24 -16.31
CA ASP A 428 7.98 -5.10 -17.55
C ASP A 428 6.47 -4.93 -17.30
N LEU A 429 5.93 -5.57 -16.28
CA LEU A 429 4.54 -5.38 -15.85
C LEU A 429 4.30 -3.95 -15.37
N ARG A 430 5.19 -3.42 -14.52
CA ARG A 430 5.09 -2.05 -14.01
C ARG A 430 5.31 -1.04 -15.12
N TYR A 431 6.31 -1.28 -15.97
CA TYR A 431 6.61 -0.44 -17.13
C TYR A 431 5.42 -0.30 -18.07
N LEU A 432 4.75 -1.40 -18.43
CA LEU A 432 3.52 -1.36 -19.25
C LEU A 432 2.44 -0.50 -18.59
N GLY A 433 2.24 -0.66 -17.28
CA GLY A 433 1.27 0.13 -16.52
C GLY A 433 1.59 1.62 -16.49
N TYR A 434 2.86 1.99 -16.28
CA TYR A 434 3.29 3.39 -16.35
C TYR A 434 3.06 4.00 -17.73
N CYS A 435 3.41 3.28 -18.79
CA CYS A 435 3.23 3.74 -20.16
C CYS A 435 1.76 4.00 -20.47
N ILE A 436 0.88 3.05 -20.16
CA ILE A 436 -0.58 3.18 -20.39
C ILE A 436 -1.15 4.35 -19.59
N LEU A 437 -0.85 4.45 -18.29
CA LEU A 437 -1.36 5.54 -17.46
C LEU A 437 -0.85 6.92 -17.94
N SER A 438 0.36 6.97 -18.48
CA SER A 438 0.97 8.19 -19.02
C SER A 438 0.51 8.56 -20.44
N LEU A 439 -0.28 7.74 -21.13
CA LEU A 439 -0.71 8.03 -22.51
C LEU A 439 -1.47 9.36 -22.69
N PRO A 440 -2.35 9.78 -21.77
CA PRO A 440 -2.96 11.10 -21.85
C PRO A 440 -1.96 12.26 -21.61
N MET A 441 -0.67 11.95 -21.42
CA MET A 441 0.38 12.87 -20.96
C MET A 441 1.62 12.92 -21.84
N PRO A 442 1.58 13.66 -22.96
CA PRO A 442 2.74 13.86 -23.82
C PRO A 442 3.92 14.54 -23.13
N SER A 443 3.68 15.30 -22.05
CA SER A 443 4.70 16.07 -21.34
C SER A 443 5.41 15.32 -20.21
N LEU A 444 4.99 14.10 -19.85
CA LEU A 444 5.67 13.32 -18.84
C LEU A 444 6.97 12.76 -19.43
N VAL A 445 8.10 13.36 -19.06
CA VAL A 445 9.40 13.08 -19.70
C VAL A 445 10.12 11.91 -19.01
N SER A 446 9.95 11.76 -17.69
CA SER A 446 10.63 10.72 -16.93
C SER A 446 9.83 10.21 -15.73
N ILE A 447 10.04 8.94 -15.39
CA ILE A 447 9.57 8.33 -14.15
C ILE A 447 10.79 7.71 -13.44
N GLU A 448 10.91 7.96 -12.15
CA GLU A 448 11.89 7.32 -11.29
C GLU A 448 11.25 6.25 -10.41
N GLU A 449 11.68 5.00 -10.54
CA GLU A 449 11.39 3.95 -9.57
C GLU A 449 12.43 3.97 -8.45
N TRP A 450 11.99 4.13 -7.20
CA TRP A 450 12.84 4.06 -6.03
C TRP A 450 12.72 2.70 -5.36
N GLU A 451 13.83 1.97 -5.33
CA GLU A 451 13.93 0.60 -4.80
C GLU A 451 15.30 0.38 -4.14
N ARG A 452 15.48 -0.79 -3.51
CA ARG A 452 16.81 -1.21 -3.06
C ARG A 452 17.68 -1.56 -4.25
N ARG A 453 18.87 -0.97 -4.32
CA ARG A 453 19.94 -1.32 -5.27
C ARG A 453 21.25 -1.55 -4.52
N GLY A 454 21.65 -2.81 -4.45
CA GLY A 454 22.76 -3.23 -3.59
C GLY A 454 22.41 -2.96 -2.13
N GLN A 455 23.26 -2.19 -1.44
CA GLN A 455 23.10 -1.89 -0.01
C GLN A 455 22.37 -0.56 0.28
N ARG A 456 21.86 0.14 -0.74
CA ARG A 456 21.22 1.46 -0.59
C ARG A 456 19.87 1.52 -1.31
N ILE A 457 19.11 2.57 -1.00
CA ILE A 457 17.92 2.97 -1.75
C ILE A 457 18.36 3.92 -2.86
N ALA A 458 17.96 3.66 -4.10
CA ALA A 458 18.38 4.47 -5.24
C ALA A 458 17.27 4.56 -6.30
N PRO A 459 17.23 5.66 -7.08
CA PRO A 459 16.33 5.76 -8.21
C PRO A 459 16.82 4.89 -9.36
N CYS A 460 15.86 4.39 -10.13
CA CYS A 460 16.04 3.87 -11.47
C CYS A 460 15.13 4.64 -12.40
N ALA A 461 15.73 5.39 -13.33
CA ALA A 461 14.95 5.96 -14.42
C ALA A 461 14.29 4.83 -15.21
N VAL A 462 12.99 4.96 -15.44
CA VAL A 462 12.23 4.12 -16.35
C VAL A 462 12.57 4.58 -17.77
N PRO A 463 13.32 3.80 -18.56
CA PRO A 463 13.79 4.26 -19.86
C PRO A 463 12.61 4.40 -20.82
N ARG A 464 12.36 5.64 -21.29
CA ARG A 464 11.47 6.00 -22.40
C ARG A 464 9.99 5.64 -22.17
N LEU A 465 9.15 6.64 -21.91
CA LEU A 465 7.69 6.47 -21.91
C LEU A 465 7.05 6.48 -23.31
N ASN A 466 7.85 6.68 -24.36
CA ASN A 466 7.38 6.97 -25.70
C ASN A 466 7.09 5.68 -26.49
N TYR A 467 6.10 4.92 -26.05
CA TYR A 467 5.61 3.78 -26.81
C TYR A 467 4.89 4.25 -28.07
N LYS A 468 5.13 3.56 -29.19
CA LYS A 468 4.24 3.68 -30.34
C LYS A 468 2.92 2.95 -30.00
N LYS A 469 1.79 3.45 -30.53
CA LYS A 469 0.47 2.80 -30.41
C LYS A 469 0.55 1.27 -30.60
N GLN A 470 1.23 0.80 -31.65
CA GLN A 470 1.33 -0.64 -31.94
C GLN A 470 2.07 -1.43 -30.86
N GLU A 471 3.07 -0.84 -30.21
CA GLU A 471 3.86 -1.52 -29.17
C GLU A 471 3.05 -1.70 -27.88
N ILE A 472 2.14 -0.77 -27.56
CA ILE A 472 1.23 -0.88 -26.41
C ILE A 472 0.21 -1.98 -26.65
N ILE A 473 -0.42 -1.95 -27.83
CA ILE A 473 -1.40 -2.96 -28.23
C ILE A 473 -0.75 -4.34 -28.19
N ALA A 474 0.42 -4.50 -28.83
CA ALA A 474 1.16 -5.75 -28.83
C ALA A 474 1.51 -6.21 -27.41
N ALA A 475 1.98 -5.32 -26.54
CA ALA A 475 2.29 -5.69 -25.15
C ALA A 475 1.04 -6.12 -24.34
N CYS A 476 -0.10 -5.46 -24.56
CA CYS A 476 -1.37 -5.84 -23.93
C CYS A 476 -1.85 -7.21 -24.43
N ASP A 477 -1.79 -7.42 -25.74
CA ASP A 477 -2.21 -8.66 -26.39
C ASP A 477 -1.30 -9.83 -26.00
N GLU A 478 0.03 -9.62 -25.98
CA GLU A 478 1.00 -10.64 -25.57
C GLU A 478 0.80 -11.08 -24.12
N LEU A 479 0.58 -10.13 -23.19
CA LEU A 479 0.31 -10.47 -21.79
C LEU A 479 -1.06 -11.14 -21.62
N SER A 480 -2.07 -10.69 -22.36
CA SER A 480 -3.41 -11.30 -22.36
C SER A 480 -3.36 -12.74 -22.88
N ALA A 481 -2.61 -12.98 -23.96
CA ALA A 481 -2.38 -14.31 -24.52
C ALA A 481 -1.61 -15.19 -23.53
N HIS A 482 -0.61 -14.65 -22.83
CA HIS A 482 0.15 -15.37 -21.81
C HIS A 482 -0.72 -15.84 -20.63
N ILE A 483 -1.58 -14.95 -20.11
CA ILE A 483 -2.55 -15.31 -19.06
C ILE A 483 -3.54 -16.36 -19.58
N THR A 484 -4.04 -16.19 -20.81
CA THR A 484 -5.00 -17.11 -21.43
C THR A 484 -4.38 -18.50 -21.66
N ALA A 485 -3.13 -18.57 -22.11
CA ALA A 485 -2.40 -19.83 -22.27
C ALA A 485 -2.27 -20.54 -20.92
N PHE A 486 -1.90 -19.84 -19.85
CA PHE A 486 -1.85 -20.42 -18.52
C PHE A 486 -3.24 -20.89 -18.04
N MET A 487 -4.29 -20.13 -18.32
CA MET A 487 -5.68 -20.51 -18.04
C MET A 487 -6.09 -21.82 -18.70
N VAL A 488 -5.75 -22.02 -19.98
CA VAL A 488 -6.04 -23.26 -20.71
C VAL A 488 -5.22 -24.43 -20.16
N ASN A 489 -3.93 -24.22 -19.92
CA ASN A 489 -3.03 -25.29 -19.48
C ASN A 489 -3.23 -25.74 -18.03
N SER A 490 -3.77 -24.86 -17.18
CA SER A 490 -4.07 -25.16 -15.76
C SER A 490 -5.44 -25.83 -15.57
N GLY A 491 -6.13 -26.21 -16.65
CA GLY A 491 -7.44 -26.84 -16.59
C GLY A 491 -8.52 -25.89 -16.03
N ASP A 492 -9.39 -26.41 -15.17
CA ASP A 492 -10.47 -25.66 -14.54
C ASP A 492 -10.05 -24.88 -13.28
N LEU A 493 -8.74 -24.81 -12.96
CA LEU A 493 -8.22 -24.15 -11.76
C LEU A 493 -8.67 -22.68 -11.62
N HIS A 494 -8.76 -21.96 -12.74
CA HIS A 494 -9.22 -20.57 -12.78
C HIS A 494 -10.71 -20.41 -12.42
N LEU A 495 -11.52 -21.48 -12.58
CA LEU A 495 -12.95 -21.50 -12.24
C LEU A 495 -13.17 -22.03 -10.82
N THR A 496 -12.48 -23.12 -10.45
CA THR A 496 -12.68 -23.83 -9.19
C THR A 496 -11.92 -23.21 -8.03
N ALA A 497 -10.72 -22.69 -8.28
CA ALA A 497 -9.83 -22.17 -7.25
C ALA A 497 -9.05 -20.91 -7.72
N PRO A 498 -9.74 -19.78 -7.96
CA PRO A 498 -9.14 -18.57 -8.54
C PRO A 498 -7.93 -18.00 -7.76
N LEU A 499 -7.95 -18.09 -6.43
CA LEU A 499 -6.81 -17.68 -5.59
C LEU A 499 -5.53 -18.45 -5.97
N HIS A 500 -5.66 -19.76 -6.16
CA HIS A 500 -4.56 -20.66 -6.47
C HIS A 500 -4.06 -20.48 -7.88
N PHE A 501 -4.99 -20.29 -8.82
CA PHE A 501 -4.67 -19.90 -10.19
C PHE A 501 -3.72 -18.70 -10.23
N TRP A 502 -4.06 -17.58 -9.58
CA TRP A 502 -3.23 -16.37 -9.60
C TRP A 502 -1.90 -16.51 -8.88
N LYS A 503 -1.87 -17.27 -7.76
CA LYS A 503 -0.62 -17.55 -7.05
C LYS A 503 0.33 -18.38 -7.90
N LEU A 504 -0.19 -19.41 -8.56
CA LEU A 504 0.58 -20.27 -9.43
C LEU A 504 1.02 -19.54 -10.71
N TYR A 505 0.14 -18.72 -11.30
CA TYR A 505 0.49 -17.85 -12.43
C TYR A 505 1.70 -16.97 -12.11
N GLY A 506 1.71 -16.29 -10.95
CA GLY A 506 2.84 -15.48 -10.55
C GLY A 506 4.13 -16.28 -10.32
N ALA A 507 4.02 -17.49 -9.77
CA ALA A 507 5.18 -18.36 -9.55
C ALA A 507 5.79 -18.81 -10.88
N MET A 508 4.94 -19.13 -11.85
CA MET A 508 5.36 -19.48 -13.20
C MET A 508 5.93 -18.31 -13.97
N TYR A 509 5.26 -17.16 -13.94
CA TYR A 509 5.76 -15.93 -14.52
C TYR A 509 7.18 -15.64 -14.03
N LEU A 510 7.40 -15.80 -12.71
CA LEU A 510 8.74 -15.67 -12.15
C LEU A 510 9.71 -16.70 -12.75
N CYS A 511 9.35 -17.99 -12.79
CA CYS A 511 10.21 -19.04 -13.37
C CYS A 511 10.60 -18.73 -14.83
N ASP A 512 9.64 -18.32 -15.66
CA ASP A 512 9.89 -17.95 -17.05
C ASP A 512 10.87 -16.77 -17.15
N LYS A 513 10.71 -15.75 -16.31
CA LYS A 513 11.64 -14.61 -16.25
C LYS A 513 13.03 -15.00 -15.77
N LEU A 514 13.15 -15.99 -14.89
CA LEU A 514 14.45 -16.48 -14.43
C LEU A 514 15.16 -17.25 -15.55
N ILE A 515 14.46 -18.09 -16.30
CA ILE A 515 14.99 -18.78 -17.47
C ILE A 515 15.45 -17.80 -18.55
N GLN A 516 14.67 -16.75 -18.82
CA GLN A 516 15.05 -15.68 -19.76
C GLN A 516 16.31 -14.91 -19.33
N ASN A 517 16.64 -14.90 -18.03
CA ASN A 517 17.85 -14.30 -17.48
C ASN A 517 18.98 -15.33 -17.27
N GLU A 518 18.94 -16.46 -17.99
CA GLU A 518 19.96 -17.52 -17.97
C GLU A 518 20.12 -18.21 -16.60
N GLU A 519 19.13 -18.10 -15.72
CA GLU A 519 19.11 -18.87 -14.48
C GLU A 519 18.60 -20.31 -14.74
N CYS A 520 19.01 -21.25 -13.89
CA CYS A 520 18.54 -22.63 -14.00
C CYS A 520 17.01 -22.71 -13.83
N PRO A 521 16.32 -23.50 -14.68
CA PRO A 521 14.88 -23.68 -14.55
C PRO A 521 14.51 -24.21 -13.17
N ALA A 522 13.40 -23.71 -12.62
CA ALA A 522 12.92 -24.18 -11.33
C ALA A 522 12.36 -25.59 -11.46
N SER A 523 12.55 -26.42 -10.43
CA SER A 523 11.93 -27.74 -10.35
C SER A 523 10.50 -27.66 -9.82
N LYS A 524 9.69 -28.70 -10.03
CA LYS A 524 8.31 -28.78 -9.52
C LYS A 524 8.24 -28.53 -8.01
N SER A 525 9.12 -29.20 -7.26
CA SER A 525 9.19 -29.03 -5.81
C SER A 525 9.57 -27.60 -5.39
N GLN A 526 10.40 -26.90 -6.17
CA GLN A 526 10.73 -25.51 -5.90
C GLN A 526 9.52 -24.59 -6.12
N VAL A 527 8.74 -24.80 -7.18
CA VAL A 527 7.49 -24.04 -7.44
C VAL A 527 6.47 -24.29 -6.32
N LEU A 528 6.25 -25.55 -5.92
CA LEU A 528 5.37 -25.90 -4.80
C LEU A 528 5.85 -25.28 -3.49
N ASN A 529 7.16 -25.26 -3.23
CA ASN A 529 7.70 -24.64 -2.03
C ASN A 529 7.54 -23.12 -2.03
N LEU A 530 7.64 -22.45 -3.18
CA LEU A 530 7.34 -21.02 -3.28
C LEU A 530 5.87 -20.74 -3.01
N TYR A 531 4.99 -21.58 -3.57
CA TYR A 531 3.55 -21.52 -3.36
C TYR A 531 3.16 -21.72 -1.87
N ARG A 532 3.80 -22.67 -1.16
CA ARG A 532 3.58 -22.92 0.28
C ARG A 532 4.04 -21.78 1.20
N GLY A 533 4.87 -20.87 0.70
CA GLY A 533 5.41 -19.76 1.46
C GLY A 533 6.40 -20.15 2.55
N ARG A 534 6.76 -19.15 3.38
CA ARG A 534 7.86 -19.21 4.36
C ARG A 534 7.51 -20.12 5.56
N GLN A 535 7.87 -21.40 5.49
CA GLN A 535 7.74 -22.38 6.57
C GLN A 535 8.98 -23.29 6.68
N GLY A 536 9.38 -23.63 7.90
CA GLY A 536 10.48 -24.54 8.18
C GLY A 536 11.84 -23.85 8.31
N GLN A 537 12.89 -24.51 7.83
CA GLN A 537 14.25 -23.95 7.73
C GLN A 537 14.41 -23.27 6.37
N LEU A 538 14.61 -21.95 6.37
CA LEU A 538 14.65 -21.14 5.16
C LEU A 538 16.05 -20.61 4.92
N ASN A 539 16.59 -20.80 3.73
CA ASN A 539 17.83 -20.17 3.31
C ASN A 539 17.55 -18.84 2.58
N TRP A 540 18.56 -17.97 2.52
CA TRP A 540 18.46 -16.67 1.84
C TRP A 540 18.05 -16.74 0.36
N PRO A 541 18.54 -17.70 -0.45
CA PRO A 541 18.03 -17.89 -1.81
C PRO A 541 16.51 -18.07 -1.86
N TYR A 542 15.94 -18.89 -0.98
CA TYR A 542 14.49 -19.07 -0.89
C TYR A 542 13.78 -17.79 -0.43
N ILE A 543 14.28 -17.11 0.61
CA ILE A 543 13.72 -15.84 1.09
C ILE A 543 13.68 -14.80 -0.05
N HIS A 544 14.75 -14.73 -0.84
CA HIS A 544 14.83 -13.84 -2.01
C HIS A 544 13.84 -14.22 -3.11
N ARG A 545 13.68 -15.51 -3.44
CA ARG A 545 12.68 -15.97 -4.41
C ARG A 545 11.26 -15.65 -3.97
N ALA A 546 10.95 -15.85 -2.68
CA ALA A 546 9.64 -15.48 -2.14
C ALA A 546 9.39 -13.97 -2.24
N ALA A 547 10.43 -13.14 -2.03
CA ALA A 547 10.32 -11.69 -2.25
C ALA A 547 10.12 -11.34 -3.74
N GLN A 548 10.81 -12.02 -4.67
CA GLN A 548 10.60 -11.83 -6.11
C GLN A 548 9.16 -12.14 -6.52
N LEU A 549 8.59 -13.21 -5.96
CA LEU A 549 7.22 -13.61 -6.21
C LEU A 549 6.21 -12.57 -5.67
N GLN A 550 6.45 -12.04 -4.47
CA GLN A 550 5.69 -10.90 -3.94
C GLN A 550 5.77 -9.68 -4.89
N GLY A 551 6.96 -9.41 -5.45
CA GLY A 551 7.16 -8.34 -6.43
C GLY A 551 6.37 -8.54 -7.72
N VAL A 552 6.25 -9.77 -8.21
CA VAL A 552 5.42 -10.13 -9.38
C VAL A 552 3.93 -9.91 -9.07
N TRP A 553 3.43 -10.50 -7.99
CA TRP A 553 2.02 -10.39 -7.59
C TRP A 553 1.59 -8.94 -7.37
N TYR A 554 2.43 -8.14 -6.72
CA TYR A 554 2.13 -6.73 -6.51
C TYR A 554 2.19 -5.93 -7.83
N SER A 555 3.11 -6.24 -8.74
CA SER A 555 3.19 -5.56 -10.04
C SER A 555 1.97 -5.84 -10.92
N LEU A 556 1.40 -7.05 -10.86
CA LEU A 556 0.12 -7.36 -11.51
C LEU A 556 -1.04 -6.53 -10.93
N ARG A 557 -1.07 -6.36 -9.60
CA ARG A 557 -2.06 -5.49 -8.93
C ARG A 557 -1.89 -4.02 -9.29
N MET A 558 -0.66 -3.53 -9.40
CA MET A 558 -0.38 -2.16 -9.85
C MET A 558 -0.88 -1.97 -11.28
N LEU A 559 -0.52 -2.89 -12.18
CA LEU A 559 -0.94 -2.86 -13.58
C LEU A 559 -2.47 -2.79 -13.67
N ARG A 560 -3.21 -3.72 -13.04
CA ARG A 560 -4.68 -3.71 -13.04
C ARG A 560 -5.25 -2.37 -12.59
N GLN A 561 -4.75 -1.80 -11.49
CA GLN A 561 -5.24 -0.51 -10.99
C GLN A 561 -4.95 0.62 -12.00
N PHE A 562 -3.75 0.67 -12.58
CA PHE A 562 -3.43 1.65 -13.62
C PHE A 562 -4.33 1.52 -14.85
N LEU A 563 -4.64 0.29 -15.30
CA LEU A 563 -5.57 0.07 -16.40
C LEU A 563 -6.98 0.56 -16.05
N SER A 564 -7.47 0.27 -14.83
CA SER A 564 -8.76 0.77 -14.33
C SER A 564 -8.85 2.29 -14.43
N ILE A 565 -7.78 2.99 -14.03
CA ILE A 565 -7.75 4.45 -14.04
C ILE A 565 -7.70 4.97 -15.47
N PHE A 566 -6.87 4.35 -16.32
CA PHE A 566 -6.80 4.69 -17.73
C PHE A 566 -8.17 4.57 -18.43
N LEU A 567 -8.88 3.47 -18.21
CA LEU A 567 -10.22 3.22 -18.77
C LEU A 567 -11.28 4.17 -18.22
N SER A 568 -11.02 4.79 -17.08
CA SER A 568 -11.92 5.79 -16.49
C SER A 568 -11.78 7.16 -17.17
N PHE A 569 -10.66 7.46 -17.87
CA PHE A 569 -10.45 8.75 -18.54
C PHE A 569 -11.49 9.05 -19.64
N PRO A 570 -11.78 10.33 -19.93
CA PRO A 570 -12.85 10.69 -20.85
C PRO A 570 -12.40 10.43 -22.29
N VAL A 571 -13.29 9.84 -23.07
CA VAL A 571 -13.08 9.54 -24.50
C VAL A 571 -14.08 10.27 -25.41
N ASP A 572 -14.83 11.22 -24.86
CA ASP A 572 -15.87 11.97 -25.57
C ASP A 572 -15.32 12.81 -26.72
N ALA A 573 -16.21 13.40 -27.53
CA ALA A 573 -15.87 14.14 -28.75
C ALA A 573 -14.77 15.22 -28.57
N VAL A 574 -14.67 15.80 -27.37
CA VAL A 574 -13.64 16.78 -27.00
C VAL A 574 -12.23 16.17 -26.97
N TYR A 575 -12.10 14.89 -26.60
CA TYR A 575 -10.82 14.20 -26.39
C TYR A 575 -10.47 13.19 -27.51
N ARG A 576 -11.29 13.08 -28.56
CA ARG A 576 -11.09 12.10 -29.65
C ARG A 576 -9.76 12.21 -30.39
N ALA A 577 -9.10 13.37 -30.34
CA ALA A 577 -7.79 13.57 -30.96
C ALA A 577 -6.62 13.10 -30.07
N ASP A 578 -6.87 12.83 -28.79
CA ASP A 578 -5.85 12.38 -27.85
C ASP A 578 -5.56 10.87 -28.04
N VAL A 579 -4.30 10.47 -27.90
CA VAL A 579 -3.88 9.06 -28.11
C VAL A 579 -4.61 8.10 -27.18
N HIS A 580 -4.97 8.53 -25.96
CA HIS A 580 -5.71 7.67 -25.03
C HIS A 580 -7.15 7.40 -25.47
N ALA A 581 -7.75 8.23 -26.32
CA ALA A 581 -9.12 8.02 -26.84
C ALA A 581 -9.16 7.10 -28.07
N ASP A 582 -8.00 6.60 -28.53
CA ASP A 582 -7.91 5.67 -29.64
C ASP A 582 -8.62 4.34 -29.34
N ALA A 583 -9.50 3.93 -30.25
CA ALA A 583 -10.37 2.76 -30.04
C ALA A 583 -9.60 1.43 -29.93
N ASP A 584 -8.48 1.28 -30.63
CA ASP A 584 -7.69 0.04 -30.59
C ASP A 584 -6.92 -0.05 -29.27
N ILE A 585 -6.38 1.08 -28.78
CA ILE A 585 -5.74 1.14 -27.46
C ILE A 585 -6.76 0.85 -26.37
N GLN A 586 -7.92 1.52 -26.39
CA GLN A 586 -9.01 1.30 -25.43
C GLN A 586 -9.43 -0.17 -25.39
N LYS A 587 -9.60 -0.79 -26.57
CA LYS A 587 -9.94 -2.21 -26.68
C LYS A 587 -8.87 -3.14 -26.11
N ALA A 588 -7.59 -2.92 -26.45
CA ALA A 588 -6.48 -3.75 -25.98
C ALA A 588 -6.31 -3.63 -24.45
N VAL A 589 -6.41 -2.41 -23.91
CA VAL A 589 -6.33 -2.16 -22.46
C VAL A 589 -7.53 -2.76 -21.73
N ALA A 590 -8.75 -2.61 -22.24
CA ALA A 590 -9.95 -3.23 -21.67
C ALA A 590 -9.83 -4.75 -21.66
N GLY A 591 -9.38 -5.36 -22.76
CA GLY A 591 -9.16 -6.81 -22.84
C GLY A 591 -8.17 -7.31 -21.78
N LEU A 592 -7.04 -6.61 -21.59
CA LEU A 592 -6.08 -6.96 -20.55
C LEU A 592 -6.64 -6.74 -19.13
N TYR A 593 -7.38 -5.64 -18.90
CA TYR A 593 -8.02 -5.36 -17.63
C TYR A 593 -9.00 -6.48 -17.23
N GLU A 594 -9.86 -6.92 -18.15
CA GLU A 594 -10.79 -8.04 -17.94
C GLU A 594 -10.04 -9.32 -17.59
N ARG A 595 -8.88 -9.59 -18.22
CA ARG A 595 -8.06 -10.76 -17.87
C ARG A 595 -7.45 -10.67 -16.47
N LEU A 596 -7.27 -9.47 -15.93
CA LEU A 596 -6.74 -9.24 -14.59
C LEU A 596 -7.82 -9.10 -13.51
N ASP A 597 -9.11 -9.05 -13.87
CA ASP A 597 -10.19 -8.69 -12.94
C ASP A 597 -10.31 -9.64 -11.74
N GLY A 598 -10.03 -10.93 -11.95
CA GLY A 598 -10.04 -11.97 -10.91
C GLY A 598 -8.88 -11.92 -9.91
N LEU A 599 -7.98 -10.93 -9.97
CA LEU A 599 -6.81 -10.85 -9.08
C LEU A 599 -7.22 -10.83 -7.59
N PRO A 600 -6.61 -11.65 -6.73
CA PRO A 600 -7.00 -11.73 -5.32
C PRO A 600 -6.68 -10.45 -4.54
N SER A 601 -7.40 -10.22 -3.44
CA SER A 601 -7.06 -9.15 -2.48
C SER A 601 -5.74 -9.43 -1.77
N THR A 602 -5.07 -8.36 -1.36
CA THR A 602 -3.80 -8.39 -0.62
C THR A 602 -3.87 -9.25 0.66
N THR A 603 -5.03 -9.32 1.32
CA THR A 603 -5.28 -10.16 2.50
C THR A 603 -5.07 -11.66 2.29
N LYS A 604 -5.19 -12.15 1.04
CA LYS A 604 -5.01 -13.58 0.71
C LYS A 604 -3.86 -13.81 -0.25
N PHE A 605 -3.54 -12.82 -1.09
CA PHE A 605 -2.63 -13.03 -2.22
C PHE A 605 -1.18 -13.29 -1.77
N PHE A 606 -0.72 -12.57 -0.75
CA PHE A 606 0.67 -12.61 -0.29
C PHE A 606 0.95 -13.61 0.83
N ASP A 607 -0.11 -14.19 1.40
CA ASP A 607 -0.03 -15.09 2.54
C ASP A 607 -0.15 -16.55 2.11
N PRO A 608 0.49 -17.52 2.80
CA PRO A 608 0.28 -18.93 2.51
C PRO A 608 -1.16 -19.35 2.81
N VAL A 609 -1.73 -20.26 2.01
CA VAL A 609 -3.05 -20.85 2.28
C VAL A 609 -2.89 -21.99 3.27
N SER A 610 -3.59 -21.93 4.40
CA SER A 610 -3.59 -23.00 5.40
C SER A 610 -4.38 -24.22 4.91
N ALA A 611 -4.03 -25.43 5.36
CA ALA A 611 -4.83 -26.62 5.08
C ALA A 611 -6.27 -26.54 5.63
N ASP A 612 -6.50 -25.71 6.67
CA ASP A 612 -7.82 -25.49 7.27
C ASP A 612 -8.56 -24.31 6.63
N ASP A 613 -7.99 -23.66 5.61
CA ASP A 613 -8.60 -22.50 4.94
C ASP A 613 -9.76 -22.94 4.05
N VAL A 614 -10.78 -22.08 3.92
CA VAL A 614 -11.93 -22.33 3.02
C VAL A 614 -11.53 -22.43 1.56
N ASP A 615 -10.44 -21.76 1.17
CA ASP A 615 -9.90 -21.84 -0.18
C ASP A 615 -8.95 -23.04 -0.34
N ALA A 616 -8.69 -23.86 0.69
CA ALA A 616 -7.74 -24.97 0.58
C ALA A 616 -8.15 -26.00 -0.49
N ILE A 617 -7.18 -26.45 -1.30
CA ILE A 617 -7.38 -27.47 -2.31
C ILE A 617 -6.37 -28.62 -2.14
N PRO A 618 -6.69 -29.85 -2.60
CA PRO A 618 -5.76 -30.97 -2.55
C PRO A 618 -4.46 -30.66 -3.29
N GLU A 619 -3.32 -31.04 -2.70
CA GLU A 619 -2.01 -30.82 -3.33
C GLU A 619 -1.88 -31.52 -4.70
N SER A 620 -2.53 -32.67 -4.87
CA SER A 620 -2.58 -33.36 -6.17
C SER A 620 -3.17 -32.50 -7.29
N TYR A 621 -4.10 -31.61 -6.96
CA TYR A 621 -4.73 -30.71 -7.92
C TYR A 621 -3.76 -29.59 -8.35
N LEU A 622 -3.00 -29.05 -7.40
CA LEU A 622 -1.90 -28.11 -7.69
C LEU A 622 -0.78 -28.77 -8.50
N ILE A 623 -0.40 -30.00 -8.16
CA ILE A 623 0.59 -30.77 -8.91
C ILE A 623 0.13 -30.96 -10.35
N ALA A 624 -1.11 -31.44 -10.57
CA ALA A 624 -1.64 -31.65 -11.91
C ALA A 624 -1.58 -30.37 -12.75
N ALA A 625 -1.92 -29.20 -12.17
CA ALA A 625 -1.75 -27.92 -12.84
C ALA A 625 -0.28 -27.65 -13.16
N ILE A 626 0.67 -27.94 -12.25
CA ILE A 626 2.11 -27.75 -12.45
C ILE A 626 2.69 -28.65 -13.55
N GLU A 627 2.21 -29.88 -13.67
CA GLU A 627 2.78 -30.88 -14.56
C GLU A 627 2.57 -30.60 -16.05
N THR A 628 1.54 -29.84 -16.39
CA THR A 628 1.24 -29.46 -17.78
C THR A 628 2.15 -28.35 -18.29
N PHE A 629 3.03 -27.79 -17.45
CA PHE A 629 3.83 -26.62 -17.83
C PHE A 629 5.17 -26.97 -18.51
N PRO A 630 5.48 -26.32 -19.65
CA PRO A 630 6.76 -26.48 -20.33
C PRO A 630 7.88 -25.78 -19.55
N GLY A 631 9.09 -26.35 -19.60
CA GLY A 631 10.30 -25.68 -19.11
C GLY A 631 10.65 -25.87 -17.64
N LEU A 632 9.93 -26.68 -16.88
CA LEU A 632 10.34 -27.07 -15.52
C LEU A 632 11.51 -28.06 -15.56
N ALA A 633 12.48 -27.88 -14.66
CA ALA A 633 13.54 -28.86 -14.46
C ALA A 633 12.98 -30.12 -13.77
N PRO A 634 13.51 -31.32 -14.08
CA PRO A 634 13.21 -32.52 -13.29
C PRO A 634 13.63 -32.32 -11.84
N ASP A 635 12.88 -32.89 -10.89
CA ASP A 635 13.25 -32.75 -9.48
C ASP A 635 14.60 -33.44 -9.19
N PRO A 636 15.42 -32.95 -8.25
CA PRO A 636 16.73 -33.55 -7.96
C PRO A 636 16.66 -35.04 -7.60
N LYS A 637 15.55 -35.48 -7.00
CA LYS A 637 15.28 -36.90 -6.73
C LYS A 637 14.99 -37.68 -8.01
N GLU A 638 14.21 -37.12 -8.92
CA GLU A 638 13.92 -37.73 -10.22
C GLU A 638 15.19 -37.80 -11.08
N GLU A 639 16.01 -36.74 -11.08
CA GLU A 639 17.33 -36.74 -11.71
C GLU A 639 18.25 -37.81 -11.11
N TYR A 640 18.30 -37.90 -9.78
CA TYR A 640 19.08 -38.93 -9.09
C TYR A 640 18.58 -40.33 -9.45
N HIS A 641 17.27 -40.57 -9.45
CA HIS A 641 16.68 -41.87 -9.83
C HIS A 641 16.95 -42.20 -11.30
N ALA A 642 16.79 -41.23 -12.21
CA ALA A 642 17.10 -41.39 -13.62
C ALA A 642 18.61 -41.66 -13.84
N ALA A 643 19.48 -40.95 -13.11
CA ALA A 643 20.93 -41.17 -13.14
C ALA A 643 21.32 -42.52 -12.52
N TYR A 644 20.65 -42.94 -11.44
CA TYR A 644 20.83 -44.22 -10.78
C TYR A 644 20.39 -45.37 -11.68
N GLU A 645 19.22 -45.28 -12.31
CA GLU A 645 18.73 -46.26 -13.28
C GLU A 645 19.59 -46.27 -14.54
N LYS A 646 20.06 -45.12 -15.05
CA LYS A 646 21.06 -45.05 -16.12
C LYS A 646 22.38 -45.72 -15.69
N ARG A 647 22.85 -45.54 -14.45
CA ARG A 647 24.07 -46.18 -13.91
C ARG A 647 23.87 -47.68 -13.70
N LYS A 648 22.71 -48.12 -13.24
CA LYS A 648 22.31 -49.53 -13.09
C LYS A 648 22.20 -50.23 -14.45
N ASN A 649 21.61 -49.55 -15.44
CA ASN A 649 21.53 -50.02 -16.82
C ASN A 649 22.90 -49.99 -17.52
N ARG A 650 23.77 -49.01 -17.23
CA ARG A 650 25.18 -49.00 -17.66
C ARG A 650 26.01 -50.09 -16.99
N LYS A 651 25.76 -50.43 -15.72
CA LYS A 651 26.39 -51.58 -15.03
C LYS A 651 25.90 -52.92 -15.61
N ARG A 652 24.62 -53.02 -15.96
CA ARG A 652 24.05 -54.17 -16.71
C ARG A 652 24.61 -54.28 -18.13
N LYS A 653 24.86 -53.16 -18.82
CA LYS A 653 25.53 -53.12 -20.14
C LYS A 653 27.04 -53.36 -20.06
N LYS A 654 27.75 -52.90 -19.02
CA LYS A 654 29.19 -53.19 -18.81
C LYS A 654 29.48 -54.65 -18.42
N ALA A 655 28.47 -55.42 -18.01
CA ALA A 655 28.56 -56.88 -17.91
C ALA A 655 28.42 -57.59 -19.27
N LYS A 656 28.19 -56.85 -20.37
CA LYS A 656 28.20 -57.32 -21.76
C LYS A 656 29.04 -56.38 -22.63
N GLN A 657 30.38 -56.54 -22.53
CA GLN A 657 31.44 -56.06 -23.43
C GLN A 657 31.62 -54.54 -23.72
N GLY A 658 32.89 -54.10 -23.61
CA GLY A 658 33.70 -53.34 -24.59
C GLY A 658 33.24 -51.97 -25.15
N GLN A 659 34.08 -50.94 -24.91
CA GLN A 659 34.45 -49.72 -25.70
C GLN A 659 33.60 -49.32 -26.95
N SER A 660 33.37 -48.05 -27.35
CA SER A 660 34.13 -46.78 -27.26
C SER A 660 33.21 -45.55 -27.49
N ALA A 661 33.80 -44.35 -27.47
CA ALA A 661 33.20 -43.01 -27.31
C ALA A 661 32.73 -42.29 -28.60
N GLY A 662 32.02 -41.17 -28.39
CA GLY A 662 31.80 -40.08 -29.37
C GLY A 662 30.91 -38.98 -28.79
N GLU A 663 31.48 -37.82 -28.46
CA GLU A 663 30.77 -36.59 -28.06
C GLU A 663 30.80 -35.60 -29.21
N GLU A 664 29.65 -35.07 -29.61
CA GLU A 664 29.52 -33.89 -30.49
C GLU A 664 29.11 -32.68 -29.65
N LYS A 665 29.91 -31.61 -29.76
CA LYS A 665 29.61 -30.28 -29.23
C LYS A 665 28.83 -29.48 -30.27
N VAL A 666 27.77 -28.80 -29.85
CA VAL A 666 27.12 -27.73 -30.62
C VAL A 666 27.37 -26.40 -29.92
N ASP A 667 27.76 -25.41 -30.71
CA ASP A 667 28.19 -24.07 -30.35
C ASP A 667 26.99 -23.12 -30.09
N PRO A 668 26.93 -22.38 -28.96
CA PRO A 668 25.80 -21.53 -28.61
C PRO A 668 26.09 -20.06 -28.95
N GLN A 669 25.89 -19.65 -30.20
CA GLN A 669 25.95 -18.24 -30.57
C GLN A 669 25.02 -17.88 -31.73
N GLU A 670 23.71 -17.94 -31.51
CA GLU A 670 22.73 -17.13 -32.26
C GLU A 670 21.34 -17.17 -31.58
N ARG A 671 21.11 -16.30 -30.59
CA ARG A 671 19.74 -15.96 -30.16
C ARG A 671 19.74 -14.73 -29.24
N MET A 672 19.82 -13.54 -29.85
CA MET A 672 19.37 -12.31 -29.19
C MET A 672 18.28 -11.66 -30.04
N LEU A 673 17.19 -11.28 -29.35
CA LEU A 673 15.94 -10.66 -29.82
C LEU A 673 14.83 -11.60 -30.33
N LYS A 674 14.17 -12.37 -29.43
CA LYS A 674 12.79 -12.86 -29.64
C LYS A 674 11.98 -12.96 -28.33
N ASN A 675 10.78 -12.37 -28.34
CA ASN A 675 9.64 -12.44 -27.41
C ASN A 675 9.90 -12.31 -25.89
N ARG A 676 9.35 -11.26 -25.27
CA ARG A 676 9.41 -11.02 -23.81
C ARG A 676 8.53 -12.01 -23.00
N PHE A 677 7.64 -12.74 -23.66
CA PHE A 677 6.71 -13.74 -23.09
C PHE A 677 6.84 -15.13 -23.76
N ALA A 678 7.99 -15.44 -24.35
CA ALA A 678 8.17 -16.54 -25.32
C ALA A 678 7.95 -17.98 -24.81
N ALA A 679 7.92 -18.22 -23.50
CA ALA A 679 7.90 -19.58 -22.95
C ALA A 679 6.52 -20.25 -23.09
N LEU A 680 5.43 -19.48 -22.96
CA LEU A 680 4.06 -19.99 -23.02
C LEU A 680 3.32 -19.70 -24.35
N ASN A 681 3.75 -18.70 -25.13
CA ASN A 681 3.10 -18.37 -26.43
C ASN A 681 3.30 -19.45 -27.51
N ARG A 682 4.21 -20.42 -27.33
CA ARG A 682 4.40 -21.54 -28.28
C ARG A 682 3.24 -22.56 -28.28
N LEU A 683 2.26 -22.40 -27.39
CA LEU A 683 1.08 -23.27 -27.30
C LEU A 683 -0.14 -22.72 -28.05
N ALA A 684 -0.10 -21.48 -28.52
CA ALA A 684 -1.20 -20.89 -29.29
C ALA A 684 -1.14 -21.22 -30.80
N ASP A 685 0.02 -21.69 -31.29
CA ASP A 685 0.24 -21.99 -32.71
C ASP A 685 -0.15 -23.44 -33.10
N ASP A 686 -0.57 -24.27 -32.13
CA ASP A 686 -0.99 -25.68 -32.34
C ASP A 686 -2.52 -25.90 -32.15
N ILE A 687 -3.34 -24.85 -32.23
CA ILE A 687 -4.83 -24.96 -32.29
C ILE A 687 -5.39 -24.29 -33.55
#